data_AF-A0A945BJA1-F1
#
_entry.id   AF-A0A945BJA1-F1
#
_cell.length_a   1.000
_cell.length_b   1.000
_cell.length_c   1.000
_cell.angle_alpha   90.00
_cell.angle_beta   90.00
_cell.angle_gamma   90.00
#
_symmetry.space_group_name_H-M   'P 1'
#
loop_
_entity.id
_entity.type
_entity.pdbx_description
1 polymer ?
#
loop_
_entity_poly.entity_id
_entity_poly.type
_entity_poly.pdbx_seq_one_letter_code
_entity_poly.pdbx_strand_id
1 'polypeptide(L)'
;MFLFAPCVLVAEETSFSRDVMAVLSKAGCNASACHGNQNGKGGFKLSLWGEKPVSDFKALRSGRRVNIDEPTASKVLLKPTLQVKHEGKKRFETGSAEYRILLDWIRAGAAEDSNEAPHLKSISVSPGVAMLTTPGNSLALKVTATFSDGEQLDVTRWAVFETSNLIADVTAAGVLEFAQTGETTVFARYLSGRASMRAGMIHPRKGYRWSGPAPANTIDKHVFSKLKQFKENPTASCDDATFMRRACLDITGTLPDPREAKAFVDERDPGKRARLIERLLASPEYAEFWALKWADLLRVEEKTLDAKGVEIFHNWIRDGLATGKPLDVFAHEVLSATGSTYGNPPANFYRALRFPIDRAEATAQVFLGSRLKCARCHDHPFEDVRQDDYYRFAALFDGIDYEIVENKRKDKFDKHQFRGEQKVKLVDLDKLDPKIVLKHPRTRKPPEPGLLERGAPPLASMNRRLEEMAQWVISHPNFARVQANRIWFHMTGRALIEPVDDVRDTNPASNPALMETLEHELRDSGYDPRHLIRLIANSGTYQFSADPRGGAAGSEENFARATVRRYPAEVIIDAAHRSLAGPIEFADTHKSTRSVGMPGVESVHLSRNPGYSGRFLKLFGKPARLTSSDAERNDETTLAQVFELTGGETLNRLLRQDNNRIGRQIKEGNGDPEIVDALYWAILTRAPSANESTAMLKHLSAAGDRRGALEDVAWGLLNAKEFILRR
;
A
#
# COMPACT_ATOMS: atom_id res chain seq x y z
N MET A 1 -58.82 48.04 -9.10
CA MET A 1 -59.16 46.62 -8.97
C MET A 1 -58.09 45.83 -9.72
N PHE A 2 -57.02 45.44 -9.01
CA PHE A 2 -55.91 44.65 -9.58
C PHE A 2 -56.15 43.17 -9.27
N LEU A 3 -56.24 42.35 -10.31
CA LEU A 3 -56.35 40.90 -10.24
C LEU A 3 -54.95 40.31 -10.01
N PHE A 4 -54.77 39.61 -8.89
CA PHE A 4 -53.60 38.74 -8.65
C PHE A 4 -53.80 37.43 -9.42
N ALA A 5 -52.86 37.11 -10.31
CA ALA A 5 -52.75 35.79 -10.91
C ALA A 5 -52.17 34.79 -9.87
N PRO A 6 -52.69 33.55 -9.77
CA PRO A 6 -52.15 32.56 -8.86
C PRO A 6 -50.81 32.03 -9.40
N CYS A 7 -49.78 32.08 -8.56
CA CYS A 7 -48.51 31.42 -8.81
C CYS A 7 -48.74 29.90 -8.78
N VAL A 8 -48.68 29.25 -9.95
CA VAL A 8 -48.65 27.79 -10.05
C VAL A 8 -47.26 27.34 -9.59
N LEU A 9 -47.18 26.72 -8.42
CA LEU A 9 -46.04 25.90 -8.03
C LEU A 9 -46.00 24.69 -8.99
N VAL A 10 -45.13 24.75 -10.00
CA VAL A 10 -44.78 23.58 -10.81
C VAL A 10 -44.14 22.59 -9.85
N ALA A 11 -44.80 21.44 -9.64
CA ALA A 11 -44.15 20.32 -8.97
C ALA A 11 -42.90 19.97 -9.78
N GLU A 12 -41.74 19.99 -9.14
CA GLU A 12 -40.47 19.64 -9.80
C GLU A 12 -40.62 18.28 -10.50
N GLU A 13 -40.42 18.28 -11.82
CA GLU A 13 -40.56 17.08 -12.64
C GLU A 13 -39.44 16.09 -12.28
N THR A 14 -39.78 14.82 -12.04
CA THR A 14 -38.81 13.81 -11.63
C THR A 14 -37.76 13.58 -12.73
N SER A 15 -36.50 13.91 -12.46
CA SER A 15 -35.41 13.73 -13.40
C SER A 15 -34.89 12.29 -13.38
N PHE A 16 -34.57 11.77 -14.57
CA PHE A 16 -34.04 10.41 -14.69
C PHE A 16 -32.62 10.32 -14.08
N SER A 17 -31.70 11.15 -14.55
CA SER A 17 -30.29 11.13 -14.17
C SER A 17 -30.06 11.58 -12.73
N ARG A 18 -30.90 12.47 -12.19
CA ARG A 18 -30.83 12.93 -10.80
C ARG A 18 -31.55 11.99 -9.84
N ASP A 19 -32.83 11.71 -10.07
CA ASP A 19 -33.72 11.10 -9.06
C ASP A 19 -33.83 9.59 -9.25
N VAL A 20 -34.13 9.12 -10.48
CA VAL A 20 -34.27 7.68 -10.78
C VAL A 20 -32.94 6.96 -10.58
N MET A 21 -31.84 7.51 -11.09
CA MET A 21 -30.52 6.90 -10.94
C MET A 21 -30.03 6.90 -9.49
N ALA A 22 -30.39 7.90 -8.69
CA ALA A 22 -30.10 7.91 -7.26
C ALA A 22 -30.83 6.77 -6.53
N VAL A 23 -32.11 6.54 -6.83
CA VAL A 23 -32.88 5.42 -6.28
C VAL A 23 -32.25 4.08 -6.66
N LEU A 24 -31.92 3.86 -7.93
CA LEU A 24 -31.31 2.61 -8.39
C LEU A 24 -29.96 2.34 -7.73
N SER A 25 -29.19 3.41 -7.47
CA SER A 25 -27.91 3.35 -6.78
C SER A 25 -28.03 3.05 -5.29
N LYS A 26 -28.91 3.77 -4.59
CA LYS A 26 -29.18 3.57 -3.16
C LYS A 26 -29.74 2.18 -2.88
N ALA A 27 -30.63 1.69 -3.75
CA ALA A 27 -31.21 0.35 -3.68
C ALA A 27 -30.21 -0.78 -4.04
N GLY A 28 -29.05 -0.44 -4.61
CA GLY A 28 -28.05 -1.42 -5.07
C GLY A 28 -28.46 -2.19 -6.34
N CYS A 29 -29.44 -1.69 -7.10
CA CYS A 29 -29.90 -2.31 -8.35
C CYS A 29 -28.79 -2.31 -9.42
N ASN A 30 -28.01 -1.23 -9.48
CA ASN A 30 -26.88 -1.03 -10.38
C ASN A 30 -25.52 -1.30 -9.70
N ALA A 31 -25.49 -2.04 -8.59
CA ALA A 31 -24.23 -2.48 -7.96
C ALA A 31 -23.61 -3.67 -8.72
N SER A 32 -22.33 -3.94 -8.46
CA SER A 32 -21.56 -5.04 -9.06
C SER A 32 -22.14 -6.42 -8.74
N ALA A 33 -22.87 -6.58 -7.64
CA ALA A 33 -23.59 -7.81 -7.32
C ALA A 33 -24.88 -8.01 -8.15
N CYS A 34 -25.36 -6.98 -8.87
CA CYS A 34 -26.63 -6.95 -9.59
C CYS A 34 -26.46 -6.53 -11.05
N HIS A 35 -27.25 -5.57 -11.54
CA HIS A 35 -27.28 -5.19 -12.95
C HIS A 35 -26.11 -4.30 -13.37
N GLY A 36 -25.33 -3.77 -12.43
CA GLY A 36 -24.13 -2.98 -12.68
C GLY A 36 -22.87 -3.80 -12.96
N ASN A 37 -22.96 -5.14 -12.91
CA ASN A 37 -21.82 -5.99 -13.23
C ASN A 37 -21.47 -5.93 -14.73
N GLN A 38 -20.25 -6.36 -15.09
CA GLN A 38 -19.73 -6.27 -16.46
C GLN A 38 -20.64 -6.90 -17.53
N ASN A 39 -21.39 -7.95 -17.19
CA ASN A 39 -22.29 -8.66 -18.10
C ASN A 39 -23.78 -8.34 -17.86
N GLY A 40 -24.11 -7.58 -16.81
CA GLY A 40 -25.48 -7.45 -16.30
C GLY A 40 -26.02 -8.76 -15.72
N LYS A 41 -27.33 -8.82 -15.45
CA LYS A 41 -28.04 -10.03 -15.01
C LYS A 41 -29.38 -10.16 -15.71
N GLY A 42 -29.77 -11.38 -16.08
CA GLY A 42 -31.07 -11.67 -16.68
C GLY A 42 -31.36 -10.85 -17.94
N GLY A 43 -30.35 -10.64 -18.79
CA GLY A 43 -30.45 -9.82 -20.00
C GLY A 43 -30.69 -8.32 -19.75
N PHE A 44 -30.43 -7.85 -18.53
CA PHE A 44 -30.54 -6.44 -18.14
C PHE A 44 -29.22 -5.95 -17.54
N LYS A 45 -28.67 -4.88 -18.12
CA LYS A 45 -27.41 -4.27 -17.71
C LYS A 45 -27.61 -2.77 -17.52
N LEU A 46 -27.14 -2.29 -16.38
CA LEU A 46 -26.96 -0.89 -16.05
C LEU A 46 -25.47 -0.62 -15.95
N SER A 47 -25.07 0.64 -16.05
CA SER A 47 -23.75 1.11 -15.68
C SER A 47 -23.56 0.93 -14.18
N LEU A 48 -22.32 0.65 -13.76
CA LEU A 48 -22.04 0.49 -12.34
C LEU A 48 -22.33 1.82 -11.65
N TRP A 49 -23.15 1.78 -10.59
CA TRP A 49 -23.51 2.97 -9.78
C TRP A 49 -24.10 4.16 -10.54
N GLY A 50 -24.58 3.95 -11.77
CA GLY A 50 -25.21 5.00 -12.56
C GLY A 50 -24.24 5.98 -13.20
N GLU A 51 -22.99 5.56 -13.42
CA GLU A 51 -21.94 6.32 -14.11
C GLU A 51 -22.36 6.84 -15.50
N LYS A 52 -23.31 6.18 -16.18
CA LYS A 52 -23.72 6.51 -17.55
C LYS A 52 -25.24 6.60 -17.69
N PRO A 53 -25.87 7.68 -17.18
CA PRO A 53 -27.33 7.83 -17.16
C PRO A 53 -28.00 7.66 -18.54
N VAL A 54 -27.44 8.23 -19.61
CA VAL A 54 -27.97 8.09 -20.98
C VAL A 54 -28.03 6.62 -21.43
N SER A 55 -27.02 5.81 -21.09
CA SER A 55 -27.01 4.39 -21.42
C SER A 55 -28.02 3.61 -20.56
N ASP A 56 -28.16 4.01 -19.30
CA ASP A 56 -29.06 3.36 -18.34
C ASP A 56 -30.51 3.64 -18.63
N PHE A 57 -30.82 4.86 -19.08
CA PHE A 57 -32.13 5.24 -19.60
C PHE A 57 -32.55 4.32 -20.73
N LYS A 58 -31.69 4.19 -21.75
CA LYS A 58 -31.94 3.30 -22.90
C LYS A 58 -32.13 1.85 -22.45
N ALA A 59 -31.33 1.37 -21.51
CA ALA A 59 -31.47 0.02 -20.97
C ALA A 59 -32.81 -0.19 -20.24
N LEU A 60 -33.27 0.79 -19.45
CA LEU A 60 -34.53 0.73 -18.72
C LEU A 60 -35.75 0.85 -19.64
N ARG A 61 -35.68 1.71 -20.65
CA ARG A 61 -36.72 1.85 -21.68
C ARG A 61 -36.74 0.67 -22.66
N SER A 62 -35.66 -0.09 -22.76
CA SER A 62 -35.61 -1.27 -23.61
C SER A 62 -36.42 -2.45 -23.04
N GLY A 63 -37.22 -3.08 -23.91
CA GLY A 63 -38.07 -4.21 -23.57
C GLY A 63 -39.23 -3.86 -22.63
N ARG A 64 -39.92 -4.88 -22.09
CA ARG A 64 -41.12 -4.72 -21.22
C ARG A 64 -40.77 -4.40 -19.76
N ARG A 65 -39.85 -3.46 -19.53
CA ARG A 65 -39.36 -3.09 -18.18
C ARG A 65 -40.10 -1.91 -17.58
N VAL A 66 -40.40 -0.93 -18.43
CA VAL A 66 -41.25 0.22 -18.15
C VAL A 66 -42.51 0.09 -19.00
N ASN A 67 -43.67 0.20 -18.37
CA ASN A 67 -44.98 0.25 -19.01
C ASN A 67 -45.56 1.64 -18.75
N ILE A 68 -45.69 2.48 -19.78
CA ILE A 68 -46.20 3.84 -19.63
C ILE A 68 -47.73 3.86 -19.55
N ASP A 69 -48.39 2.95 -20.26
CA ASP A 69 -49.85 2.86 -20.28
C ASP A 69 -50.41 2.33 -18.95
N GLU A 70 -49.67 1.42 -18.31
CA GLU A 70 -49.98 0.90 -16.98
C GLU A 70 -48.74 1.01 -16.05
N PRO A 71 -48.45 2.20 -15.50
CA PRO A 71 -47.23 2.48 -14.74
C PRO A 71 -46.93 1.49 -13.63
N THR A 72 -47.95 1.09 -12.85
CA THR A 72 -47.82 0.15 -11.73
C THR A 72 -47.48 -1.28 -12.15
N ALA A 73 -47.74 -1.66 -13.41
CA ALA A 73 -47.37 -2.96 -13.97
C ALA A 73 -45.89 -3.01 -14.44
N SER A 74 -45.14 -1.91 -14.32
CA SER A 74 -43.75 -1.84 -14.73
C SER A 74 -42.86 -2.79 -13.92
N LYS A 75 -42.07 -3.62 -14.60
CA LYS A 75 -41.14 -4.57 -13.93
C LYS A 75 -40.09 -3.88 -13.08
N VAL A 76 -39.73 -2.63 -13.40
CA VAL A 76 -38.82 -1.81 -12.58
C VAL A 76 -39.40 -1.48 -11.20
N LEU A 77 -40.73 -1.54 -11.02
CA LEU A 77 -41.41 -1.42 -9.74
C LEU A 77 -41.66 -2.79 -9.10
N LEU A 78 -42.17 -3.75 -9.89
CA LEU A 78 -42.62 -5.05 -9.38
C LEU A 78 -41.48 -5.96 -8.91
N LYS A 79 -40.33 -5.97 -9.61
CA LYS A 79 -39.21 -6.85 -9.26
C LYS A 79 -38.51 -6.43 -7.97
N PRO A 80 -38.13 -5.15 -7.77
CA PRO A 80 -37.43 -4.75 -6.55
C PRO A 80 -38.31 -4.81 -5.30
N THR A 81 -39.64 -4.76 -5.46
CA THR A 81 -40.62 -4.93 -4.37
C THR A 81 -41.03 -6.39 -4.12
N LEU A 82 -40.52 -7.34 -4.93
CA LEU A 82 -40.88 -8.76 -4.94
C LEU A 82 -42.37 -9.06 -5.19
N GLN A 83 -43.09 -8.16 -5.87
CA GLN A 83 -44.45 -8.43 -6.34
C GLN A 83 -44.47 -9.43 -7.51
N VAL A 84 -43.34 -9.61 -8.20
CA VAL A 84 -43.11 -10.69 -9.17
C VAL A 84 -41.78 -11.38 -8.89
N LYS A 85 -41.61 -12.60 -9.43
CA LYS A 85 -40.37 -13.37 -9.26
C LYS A 85 -39.15 -12.56 -9.71
N HIS A 86 -38.22 -12.41 -8.78
CA HIS A 86 -36.93 -11.76 -8.97
C HIS A 86 -35.87 -12.62 -8.30
N GLU A 87 -34.79 -12.92 -9.01
CA GLU A 87 -33.68 -13.71 -8.46
C GLU A 87 -32.85 -12.92 -7.43
N GLY A 88 -32.95 -11.57 -7.45
CA GLY A 88 -32.37 -10.71 -6.43
C GLY A 88 -33.30 -10.53 -5.23
N LYS A 89 -32.73 -10.09 -4.10
CA LYS A 89 -33.47 -9.77 -2.88
C LYS A 89 -34.41 -8.56 -3.07
N LYS A 90 -35.40 -8.42 -2.18
CA LYS A 90 -36.20 -7.20 -2.05
C LYS A 90 -35.28 -6.00 -1.83
N ARG A 91 -35.56 -4.88 -2.50
CA ARG A 91 -34.73 -3.67 -2.47
C ARG A 91 -35.40 -2.50 -1.76
N PHE A 92 -36.72 -2.36 -1.91
CA PHE A 92 -37.53 -1.35 -1.23
C PHE A 92 -38.99 -1.81 -1.15
N GLU A 93 -39.78 -1.11 -0.34
CA GLU A 93 -41.20 -1.38 -0.10
C GLU A 93 -42.10 -0.73 -1.15
N THR A 94 -43.28 -1.32 -1.40
CA THR A 94 -44.33 -0.64 -2.16
C THR A 94 -44.76 0.63 -1.42
N GLY A 95 -44.86 1.75 -2.14
CA GLY A 95 -45.20 3.04 -1.55
C GLY A 95 -44.05 3.72 -0.78
N SER A 96 -42.85 3.15 -0.76
CA SER A 96 -41.64 3.85 -0.29
C SER A 96 -41.30 5.07 -1.17
N ALA A 97 -40.40 5.95 -0.72
CA ALA A 97 -39.98 7.11 -1.53
C ALA A 97 -39.31 6.66 -2.84
N GLU A 98 -38.51 5.60 -2.77
CA GLU A 98 -37.89 4.91 -3.90
C GLU A 98 -38.94 4.48 -4.93
N TYR A 99 -40.00 3.82 -4.46
CA TYR A 99 -41.10 3.38 -5.31
C TYR A 99 -41.85 4.56 -5.95
N ARG A 100 -42.12 5.62 -5.18
CA ARG A 100 -42.84 6.80 -5.67
C ARG A 100 -42.04 7.54 -6.75
N ILE A 101 -40.75 7.79 -6.53
CA ILE A 101 -39.88 8.43 -7.54
C ILE A 101 -39.91 7.66 -8.86
N LEU A 102 -39.74 6.34 -8.81
CA LEU A 102 -39.81 5.51 -10.00
C LEU A 102 -41.19 5.56 -10.66
N LEU A 103 -42.27 5.50 -9.87
CA LEU A 103 -43.64 5.54 -10.39
C LEU A 103 -43.98 6.89 -11.01
N ASP A 104 -43.57 7.99 -10.37
CA ASP A 104 -43.85 9.36 -10.81
C ASP A 104 -43.09 9.67 -12.10
N TRP A 105 -41.83 9.23 -12.23
CA TRP A 105 -41.09 9.27 -13.49
C TRP A 105 -41.82 8.49 -14.61
N ILE A 106 -42.34 7.30 -14.33
CA ILE A 106 -43.07 6.50 -15.33
C ILE A 106 -44.39 7.17 -15.72
N ARG A 107 -45.13 7.73 -14.75
CA ARG A 107 -46.37 8.48 -14.99
C ARG A 107 -46.16 9.74 -15.80
N ALA A 108 -45.01 10.39 -15.63
CA ALA A 108 -44.56 11.51 -16.46
C ALA A 108 -44.09 11.08 -17.88
N GLY A 109 -44.32 9.82 -18.26
CA GLY A 109 -43.97 9.30 -19.59
C GLY A 109 -42.60 8.65 -19.69
N ALA A 110 -41.88 8.48 -18.57
CA ALA A 110 -40.53 7.91 -18.53
C ALA A 110 -39.57 8.59 -19.52
N ALA A 111 -39.55 9.92 -19.51
CA ALA A 111 -38.75 10.74 -20.41
C ALA A 111 -37.26 10.71 -20.06
N GLU A 112 -36.42 10.91 -21.09
CA GLU A 112 -34.99 11.19 -20.92
C GLU A 112 -34.83 12.65 -20.52
N ASP A 113 -33.86 12.96 -19.67
CA ASP A 113 -33.56 14.36 -19.35
C ASP A 113 -33.07 15.11 -20.61
N SER A 114 -33.27 16.43 -20.65
CA SER A 114 -32.69 17.26 -21.69
C SER A 114 -31.15 17.25 -21.62
N ASN A 115 -30.47 17.46 -22.74
CA ASN A 115 -29.00 17.60 -22.75
C ASN A 115 -28.49 18.82 -21.97
N GLU A 116 -29.38 19.78 -21.68
CA GLU A 116 -29.10 20.98 -20.89
C GLU A 116 -29.42 20.79 -19.40
N ALA A 117 -29.94 19.62 -19.01
CA ALA A 117 -30.27 19.35 -17.62
C ALA A 117 -29.03 19.48 -16.72
N PRO A 118 -29.18 20.09 -15.52
CA PRO A 118 -28.08 20.20 -14.57
C PRO A 118 -27.48 18.84 -14.23
N HIS A 119 -26.16 18.72 -14.35
CA HIS A 119 -25.44 17.51 -13.99
C HIS A 119 -24.65 17.71 -12.70
N LEU A 120 -24.46 16.62 -11.95
CA LEU A 120 -23.72 16.66 -10.70
C LEU A 120 -22.26 17.10 -10.94
N LYS A 121 -21.84 18.16 -10.26
CA LYS A 121 -20.46 18.68 -10.29
C LYS A 121 -19.62 18.11 -9.16
N SER A 122 -20.17 18.10 -7.93
CA SER A 122 -19.47 17.58 -6.75
C SER A 122 -20.45 17.26 -5.62
N ILE A 123 -19.95 16.55 -4.60
CA ILE A 123 -20.65 16.39 -3.33
C ILE A 123 -19.72 16.76 -2.18
N SER A 124 -20.28 17.15 -1.04
CA SER A 124 -19.56 17.37 0.21
C SER A 124 -20.28 16.69 1.37
N VAL A 125 -19.51 16.12 2.31
CA VAL A 125 -20.04 15.57 3.56
C VAL A 125 -19.74 16.54 4.69
N SER A 126 -20.76 16.90 5.46
CA SER A 126 -20.63 17.76 6.64
C SER A 126 -21.09 17.02 7.91
N PRO A 127 -20.37 17.16 9.04
CA PRO A 127 -19.08 17.84 9.14
C PRO A 127 -17.96 17.10 8.37
N GLY A 128 -16.96 17.82 7.86
CA GLY A 128 -15.82 17.20 7.15
C GLY A 128 -14.84 16.48 8.08
N VAL A 129 -14.79 16.91 9.35
CA VAL A 129 -14.07 16.25 10.45
C VAL A 129 -14.92 16.33 11.70
N ALA A 130 -15.04 15.23 12.46
CA ALA A 130 -15.72 15.21 13.74
C ALA A 130 -14.98 14.37 14.79
N MET A 131 -14.98 14.85 16.04
CA MET A 131 -14.45 14.12 17.17
C MET A 131 -15.54 13.99 18.24
N LEU A 132 -15.95 12.76 18.52
CA LEU A 132 -16.94 12.44 19.53
C LEU A 132 -16.23 12.03 20.83
N THR A 133 -16.91 12.25 21.95
CA THR A 133 -16.48 11.80 23.28
C THR A 133 -17.65 11.12 23.97
N THR A 134 -17.42 9.98 24.62
CA THR A 134 -18.48 9.24 25.34
C THR A 134 -19.18 10.13 26.38
N PRO A 135 -20.49 9.94 26.64
CA PRO A 135 -21.32 8.83 26.19
C PRO A 135 -21.87 8.98 24.75
N GLY A 136 -21.68 10.13 24.11
CA GLY A 136 -22.07 10.32 22.71
C GLY A 136 -21.25 9.42 21.79
N ASN A 137 -21.92 8.56 21.03
CA ASN A 137 -21.31 7.65 20.07
C ASN A 137 -21.89 7.80 18.65
N SER A 138 -22.82 8.73 18.42
CA SER A 138 -23.46 8.92 17.13
C SER A 138 -23.40 10.36 16.63
N LEU A 139 -23.37 10.52 15.31
CA LEU A 139 -23.29 11.80 14.60
C LEU A 139 -24.15 11.74 13.34
N ALA A 140 -25.07 12.71 13.19
CA ALA A 140 -25.77 12.89 11.93
C ALA A 140 -24.84 13.52 10.88
N LEU A 141 -24.73 12.87 9.73
CA LEU A 141 -24.02 13.36 8.56
C LEU A 141 -25.01 14.03 7.62
N LYS A 142 -24.54 15.05 6.90
CA LYS A 142 -25.27 15.67 5.80
C LYS A 142 -24.43 15.62 4.53
N VAL A 143 -25.02 15.15 3.43
CA VAL A 143 -24.40 15.13 2.11
C VAL A 143 -25.09 16.18 1.24
N THR A 144 -24.33 17.15 0.77
CA THR A 144 -24.81 18.21 -0.12
C THR A 144 -24.24 17.97 -1.51
N ALA A 145 -25.10 17.89 -2.51
CA ALA A 145 -24.73 17.82 -3.93
C ALA A 145 -24.73 19.21 -4.53
N THR A 146 -23.72 19.54 -5.34
CA THR A 146 -23.66 20.78 -6.14
C THR A 146 -23.77 20.42 -7.62
N PHE A 147 -24.73 21.01 -8.33
CA PHE A 147 -24.98 20.79 -9.76
C PHE A 147 -24.34 21.86 -10.64
N SER A 148 -24.30 21.63 -11.94
CA SER A 148 -23.61 22.47 -12.93
C SER A 148 -24.20 23.87 -13.09
N ASP A 149 -25.46 24.06 -12.72
CA ASP A 149 -26.17 25.34 -12.66
C ASP A 149 -25.95 26.09 -11.34
N GLY A 150 -25.23 25.49 -10.40
CA GLY A 150 -24.96 26.03 -9.06
C GLY A 150 -25.99 25.65 -8.01
N GLU A 151 -27.04 24.90 -8.36
CA GLU A 151 -28.02 24.41 -7.39
C GLU A 151 -27.34 23.49 -6.37
N GLN A 152 -27.74 23.60 -5.10
CA GLN A 152 -27.27 22.73 -4.02
C GLN A 152 -28.44 22.03 -3.33
N LEU A 153 -28.36 20.69 -3.28
CA LEU A 153 -29.41 19.85 -2.74
C LEU A 153 -28.90 18.97 -1.59
N ASP A 154 -29.71 18.80 -0.55
CA ASP A 154 -29.47 17.78 0.48
C ASP A 154 -29.83 16.40 -0.09
N VAL A 155 -28.81 15.60 -0.32
CA VAL A 155 -28.93 14.26 -0.90
C VAL A 155 -28.61 13.17 0.11
N THR A 156 -28.58 13.48 1.42
CA THR A 156 -28.18 12.55 2.49
C THR A 156 -28.95 11.24 2.43
N ARG A 157 -30.27 11.29 2.24
CA ARG A 157 -31.13 10.11 2.11
C ARG A 157 -30.70 9.21 0.93
N TRP A 158 -30.21 9.81 -0.13
CA TRP A 158 -29.87 9.15 -1.40
C TRP A 158 -28.40 8.76 -1.51
N ALA A 159 -27.55 9.30 -0.63
CA ALA A 159 -26.16 8.92 -0.55
C ALA A 159 -25.98 7.48 -0.05
N VAL A 160 -24.95 6.82 -0.57
CA VAL A 160 -24.46 5.52 -0.10
C VAL A 160 -23.23 5.78 0.76
N PHE A 161 -23.19 5.19 1.94
CA PHE A 161 -22.09 5.36 2.89
C PHE A 161 -21.32 4.05 3.09
N GLU A 162 -20.00 4.15 3.25
CA GLU A 162 -19.10 3.06 3.62
C GLU A 162 -18.08 3.57 4.63
N THR A 163 -17.65 2.74 5.57
CA THR A 163 -16.61 3.08 6.55
C THR A 163 -15.30 2.37 6.21
N SER A 164 -14.16 3.00 6.54
CA SER A 164 -12.84 2.43 6.26
C SER A 164 -12.49 1.24 7.16
N ASN A 165 -13.22 1.03 8.26
CA ASN A 165 -13.00 -0.02 9.25
C ASN A 165 -14.27 -0.29 10.05
N LEU A 166 -14.27 -1.39 10.82
CA LEU A 166 -15.44 -1.91 11.53
C LEU A 166 -15.67 -1.29 12.92
N ILE A 167 -14.96 -0.22 13.28
CA ILE A 167 -15.16 0.44 14.59
C ILE A 167 -16.40 1.33 14.60
N ALA A 168 -16.96 1.63 13.43
CA ALA A 168 -18.14 2.45 13.24
C ALA A 168 -18.90 2.02 11.97
N ASP A 169 -20.20 2.25 11.99
CA ASP A 169 -21.12 2.01 10.88
C ASP A 169 -21.94 3.27 10.58
N VAL A 170 -22.45 3.39 9.36
CA VAL A 170 -23.34 4.49 8.97
C VAL A 170 -24.70 3.92 8.57
N THR A 171 -25.75 4.38 9.24
CA THR A 171 -27.12 3.98 8.94
C THR A 171 -27.56 4.49 7.56
N ALA A 172 -28.61 3.89 6.99
CA ALA A 172 -29.15 4.34 5.70
C ALA A 172 -29.62 5.80 5.70
N ALA A 173 -29.94 6.36 6.86
CA ALA A 173 -30.33 7.75 7.05
C ALA A 173 -29.14 8.73 7.19
N GLY A 174 -27.90 8.24 7.15
CA GLY A 174 -26.70 9.05 7.29
C GLY A 174 -26.31 9.34 8.74
N VAL A 175 -26.66 8.46 9.69
CA VAL A 175 -26.17 8.56 11.07
C VAL A 175 -24.97 7.64 11.24
N LEU A 176 -23.81 8.23 11.52
CA LEU A 176 -22.60 7.50 11.91
C LEU A 176 -22.73 7.07 13.37
N GLU A 177 -22.43 5.81 13.66
CA GLU A 177 -22.45 5.22 15.00
C GLU A 177 -21.15 4.48 15.27
N PHE A 178 -20.44 4.85 16.32
CA PHE A 178 -19.25 4.16 16.78
C PHE A 178 -19.60 3.01 17.71
N ALA A 179 -19.08 1.82 17.38
CA ALA A 179 -19.09 0.64 18.23
C ALA A 179 -17.86 0.61 19.16
N GLN A 180 -16.74 1.21 18.74
CA GLN A 180 -15.48 1.23 19.48
C GLN A 180 -14.79 2.59 19.34
N THR A 181 -13.87 2.88 20.27
CA THR A 181 -13.04 4.09 20.20
C THR A 181 -11.98 3.95 19.13
N GLY A 182 -11.61 5.05 18.48
CA GLY A 182 -10.63 5.08 17.39
C GLY A 182 -11.04 6.05 16.29
N GLU A 183 -10.40 5.94 15.14
CA GLU A 183 -10.70 6.76 13.96
C GLU A 183 -11.23 5.94 12.80
N THR A 184 -12.18 6.51 12.06
CA THR A 184 -12.68 5.98 10.80
C THR A 184 -12.77 7.08 9.76
N THR A 185 -12.74 6.70 8.50
CA THR A 185 -13.14 7.57 7.40
C THR A 185 -14.49 7.08 6.89
N VAL A 186 -15.45 7.99 6.77
CA VAL A 186 -16.73 7.72 6.13
C VAL A 186 -16.65 8.18 4.69
N PHE A 187 -16.88 7.26 3.77
CA PHE A 187 -17.06 7.53 2.35
C PHE A 187 -18.53 7.74 2.07
N ALA A 188 -18.84 8.79 1.30
CA ALA A 188 -20.17 9.04 0.77
C ALA A 188 -20.11 9.07 -0.75
N ARG A 189 -21.10 8.44 -1.38
CA ARG A 189 -21.30 8.47 -2.83
C ARG A 189 -22.73 8.84 -3.16
N TYR A 190 -22.90 9.72 -4.12
CA TYR A 190 -24.21 10.05 -4.70
C TYR A 190 -24.00 10.26 -6.20
N LEU A 191 -24.68 9.46 -7.03
CA LEU A 191 -24.42 9.34 -8.46
C LEU A 191 -22.91 9.14 -8.73
N SER A 192 -22.30 9.98 -9.57
CA SER A 192 -20.87 10.03 -9.86
C SER A 192 -20.04 10.80 -8.82
N GLY A 193 -20.68 11.49 -7.87
CA GLY A 193 -20.02 12.27 -6.84
C GLY A 193 -19.45 11.39 -5.73
N ARG A 194 -18.25 11.72 -5.28
CA ARG A 194 -17.51 11.04 -4.20
C ARG A 194 -17.02 12.09 -3.21
N ALA A 195 -17.17 11.81 -1.93
CA ALA A 195 -16.59 12.60 -0.86
C ALA A 195 -16.28 11.72 0.35
N SER A 196 -15.41 12.19 1.22
CA SER A 196 -15.07 11.55 2.47
C SER A 196 -15.17 12.54 3.62
N MET A 197 -15.38 12.02 4.82
CA MET A 197 -15.17 12.77 6.06
C MET A 197 -14.45 11.91 7.08
N ARG A 198 -13.71 12.53 7.99
CA ARG A 198 -13.00 11.82 9.07
C ARG A 198 -13.78 11.95 10.37
N ALA A 199 -13.94 10.83 11.06
CA ALA A 199 -14.54 10.82 12.37
C ALA A 199 -13.66 10.07 13.37
N GLY A 200 -13.57 10.57 14.60
CA GLY A 200 -12.91 9.89 15.70
C GLY A 200 -13.78 9.82 16.94
N MET A 201 -13.68 8.72 17.67
CA MET A 201 -14.29 8.55 18.99
C MET A 201 -13.20 8.45 20.06
N ILE A 202 -13.21 9.40 20.99
CA ILE A 202 -12.27 9.47 22.10
C ILE A 202 -12.91 8.88 23.35
N HIS A 203 -12.19 7.98 24.02
CA HIS A 203 -12.53 7.58 25.38
C HIS A 203 -11.95 8.61 26.37
N PRO A 204 -12.77 9.26 27.21
CA PRO A 204 -12.27 10.15 28.24
C PRO A 204 -11.40 9.35 29.22
N ARG A 205 -10.11 9.68 29.30
CA ARG A 205 -9.24 9.15 30.34
C ARG A 205 -9.28 10.08 31.56
N LYS A 206 -9.94 9.63 32.63
CA LYS A 206 -10.01 10.38 33.90
C LYS A 206 -8.60 10.61 34.41
N GLY A 207 -8.27 11.87 34.74
CA GLY A 207 -6.95 12.23 35.24
C GLY A 207 -5.85 12.30 34.18
N TYR A 208 -6.19 12.25 32.88
CA TYR A 208 -5.20 12.44 31.81
C TYR A 208 -4.39 13.72 32.02
N ARG A 209 -3.07 13.57 32.02
CA ARG A 209 -2.08 14.64 31.92
C ARG A 209 -1.03 14.18 30.92
N TRP A 210 -0.63 15.08 30.03
CA TRP A 210 0.44 14.81 29.09
C TRP A 210 1.72 14.45 29.86
N SER A 211 2.29 13.29 29.56
CA SER A 211 3.54 12.79 30.17
C SER A 211 4.62 12.46 29.15
N GLY A 212 4.43 12.84 27.88
CA GLY A 212 5.43 12.64 26.83
C GLY A 212 6.55 13.68 26.88
N PRO A 213 7.69 13.41 26.21
CA PRO A 213 8.84 14.30 26.19
C PRO A 213 8.57 15.59 25.40
N ALA A 214 9.53 16.52 25.43
CA ALA A 214 9.56 17.62 24.48
C ALA A 214 9.79 17.08 23.05
N PRO A 215 9.14 17.63 22.01
CA PRO A 215 9.38 17.22 20.63
C PRO A 215 10.84 17.41 20.22
N ALA A 216 11.50 16.36 19.68
CA ALA A 216 12.87 16.47 19.19
C ALA A 216 12.94 17.15 17.82
N ASN A 217 11.90 16.94 16.98
CA ASN A 217 11.78 17.56 15.67
C ASN A 217 10.30 17.76 15.28
N THR A 218 10.07 18.11 14.01
CA THR A 218 8.71 18.41 13.51
C THR A 218 7.78 17.18 13.51
N ILE A 219 8.31 15.97 13.29
CA ILE A 219 7.53 14.72 13.32
C ILE A 219 6.86 14.58 14.69
N ASP A 220 7.63 14.75 15.76
CA ASP A 220 7.13 14.65 17.13
C ASP A 220 6.06 15.71 17.43
N LYS A 221 6.16 16.92 16.86
CA LYS A 221 5.13 17.94 17.04
C LYS A 221 3.77 17.45 16.52
N HIS A 222 3.74 16.86 15.32
CA HIS A 222 2.51 16.36 14.72
C HIS A 222 1.98 15.09 15.39
N VAL A 223 2.87 14.16 15.76
CA VAL A 223 2.48 12.95 16.49
C VAL A 223 1.95 13.31 17.87
N PHE A 224 2.65 14.16 18.63
CA PHE A 224 2.26 14.50 20.00
C PHE A 224 0.99 15.34 20.04
N SER A 225 0.76 16.20 19.02
CA SER A 225 -0.51 16.90 18.85
C SER A 225 -1.66 15.90 18.73
N LYS A 226 -1.50 14.86 17.89
CA LYS A 226 -2.49 13.80 17.74
C LYS A 226 -2.67 13.00 19.03
N LEU A 227 -1.60 12.58 19.69
CA LEU A 227 -1.69 11.86 20.97
C LEU A 227 -2.45 12.68 22.03
N LYS A 228 -2.22 13.99 22.12
CA LYS A 228 -2.97 14.89 23.02
C LYS A 228 -4.46 14.95 22.68
N GLN A 229 -4.80 14.98 21.39
CA GLN A 229 -6.19 14.94 20.93
C GLN A 229 -6.90 13.65 21.38
N PHE A 230 -6.22 12.50 21.31
CA PHE A 230 -6.74 11.20 21.75
C PHE A 230 -6.58 10.93 23.25
N LYS A 231 -6.02 11.88 24.01
CA LYS A 231 -5.69 11.71 25.43
C LYS A 231 -4.79 10.50 25.68
N GLU A 232 -3.88 10.24 24.76
CA GLU A 232 -2.87 9.20 24.82
C GLU A 232 -1.53 9.80 25.29
N ASN A 233 -0.77 8.99 26.03
CA ASN A 233 0.61 9.29 26.38
C ASN A 233 1.51 8.31 25.62
N PRO A 234 2.64 8.79 25.07
CA PRO A 234 3.59 7.88 24.47
C PRO A 234 4.27 7.01 25.54
N THR A 235 4.84 5.89 25.13
CA THR A 235 5.75 5.11 25.97
C THR A 235 7.06 5.87 26.19
N ALA A 236 7.84 5.42 27.17
CA ALA A 236 9.19 5.93 27.35
C ALA A 236 10.05 5.65 26.09
N SER A 237 11.09 6.46 25.87
CA SER A 237 12.10 6.16 24.86
C SER A 237 12.75 4.80 25.15
N CYS A 238 13.09 4.08 24.09
CA CYS A 238 13.83 2.82 24.20
C CYS A 238 15.26 3.07 24.70
N ASP A 239 15.83 2.06 25.34
CA ASP A 239 17.24 2.06 25.75
C ASP A 239 18.19 2.02 24.54
N ASP A 240 19.48 2.23 24.79
CA ASP A 240 20.49 2.32 23.72
C ASP A 240 20.72 1.00 22.99
N ALA A 241 20.61 -0.14 23.67
CA ALA A 241 20.72 -1.45 23.05
C ALA A 241 19.59 -1.69 22.05
N THR A 242 18.36 -1.36 22.46
CA THR A 242 17.16 -1.43 21.61
C THR A 242 17.27 -0.47 20.44
N PHE A 243 17.69 0.78 20.69
CA PHE A 243 17.88 1.77 19.64
C PHE A 243 18.92 1.34 18.60
N MET A 244 20.10 0.90 19.05
CA MET A 244 21.18 0.44 18.15
C MET A 244 20.68 -0.70 17.26
N ARG A 245 20.07 -1.73 17.86
CA ARG A 245 19.54 -2.89 17.13
C ARG A 245 18.49 -2.45 16.10
N ARG A 246 17.52 -1.65 16.53
CA ARG A 246 16.42 -1.16 15.67
C ARG A 246 16.94 -0.33 14.51
N ALA A 247 17.83 0.63 14.77
CA ALA A 247 18.40 1.51 13.75
C ALA A 247 19.22 0.71 12.72
N CYS A 248 20.08 -0.22 13.16
CA CYS A 248 20.84 -1.07 12.25
C CYS A 248 19.93 -1.95 11.38
N LEU A 249 18.91 -2.58 11.96
CA LEU A 249 18.00 -3.44 11.20
C LEU A 249 17.05 -2.66 10.28
N ASP A 250 16.52 -1.51 10.70
CA ASP A 250 15.61 -0.70 9.88
C ASP A 250 16.33 0.07 8.76
N ILE A 251 17.58 0.51 8.98
CA ILE A 251 18.34 1.30 7.99
C ILE A 251 19.15 0.41 7.05
N THR A 252 19.77 -0.66 7.57
CA THR A 252 20.75 -1.47 6.82
C THR A 252 20.41 -2.96 6.74
N GLY A 253 19.29 -3.40 7.33
CA GLY A 253 18.88 -4.81 7.34
C GLY A 253 19.89 -5.74 8.03
N THR A 254 20.81 -5.21 8.84
CA THR A 254 21.97 -5.95 9.35
C THR A 254 22.15 -5.71 10.85
N LEU A 255 22.50 -6.75 11.61
CA LEU A 255 22.85 -6.58 13.03
C LEU A 255 24.18 -5.81 13.20
N PRO A 256 24.36 -5.03 14.27
CA PRO A 256 25.66 -4.42 14.56
C PRO A 256 26.72 -5.48 14.90
N ASP A 257 28.00 -5.09 14.83
CA ASP A 257 29.06 -5.90 15.46
C ASP A 257 28.90 -5.88 17.00
N PRO A 258 29.08 -7.02 17.71
CA PRO A 258 28.94 -7.08 19.17
C PRO A 258 29.82 -6.07 19.93
N ARG A 259 31.05 -5.83 19.45
CA ARG A 259 32.00 -4.92 20.12
C ARG A 259 31.54 -3.47 19.95
N GLU A 260 31.08 -3.12 18.74
CA GLU A 260 30.52 -1.79 18.47
C GLU A 260 29.24 -1.55 19.28
N ALA A 261 28.36 -2.55 19.38
CA ALA A 261 27.13 -2.43 20.17
C ALA A 261 27.44 -2.18 21.66
N LYS A 262 28.40 -2.92 22.23
CA LYS A 262 28.83 -2.72 23.62
C LYS A 262 29.42 -1.32 23.84
N ALA A 263 30.33 -0.90 22.95
CA ALA A 263 30.92 0.44 23.01
C ALA A 263 29.87 1.55 22.90
N PHE A 264 28.87 1.38 22.02
CA PHE A 264 27.77 2.34 21.86
C PHE A 264 26.90 2.45 23.12
N VAL A 265 26.61 1.33 23.78
CA VAL A 265 25.83 1.31 25.03
C VAL A 265 26.61 2.00 26.16
N ASP A 266 27.93 1.77 26.24
CA ASP A 266 28.80 2.35 27.27
C ASP A 266 29.11 3.84 27.04
N GLU A 267 28.98 4.33 25.80
CA GLU A 267 29.21 5.72 25.43
C GLU A 267 28.18 6.66 26.10
N ARG A 268 28.65 7.74 26.73
CA ARG A 268 27.79 8.70 27.46
C ARG A 268 27.45 9.97 26.68
N ASP A 269 28.01 10.13 25.49
CA ASP A 269 27.78 11.31 24.66
C ASP A 269 26.32 11.34 24.16
N PRO A 270 25.56 12.43 24.40
CA PRO A 270 24.15 12.51 24.03
C PRO A 270 23.91 12.53 22.52
N GLY A 271 24.92 12.85 21.70
CA GLY A 271 24.88 12.85 20.24
C GLY A 271 25.19 11.49 19.59
N LYS A 272 25.47 10.44 20.38
CA LYS A 272 25.84 9.11 19.84
C LYS A 272 24.80 8.52 18.89
N ARG A 273 23.51 8.71 19.18
CA ARG A 273 22.40 8.21 18.35
C ARG A 273 22.39 8.86 16.95
N ALA A 274 22.56 10.18 16.90
CA ALA A 274 22.64 10.92 15.64
C ALA A 274 23.87 10.51 14.82
N ARG A 275 25.05 10.37 15.46
CA ARG A 275 26.27 9.88 14.78
C ARG A 275 26.12 8.47 14.23
N LEU A 276 25.46 7.57 14.97
CA LEU A 276 25.13 6.23 14.49
C LEU A 276 24.26 6.30 13.23
N ILE A 277 23.21 7.11 13.24
CA ILE A 277 22.30 7.27 12.09
C ILE A 277 23.09 7.70 10.84
N GLU A 278 23.97 8.71 10.96
CA GLU A 278 24.80 9.15 9.82
C GLU A 278 25.72 8.04 9.30
N ARG A 279 26.37 7.30 10.21
CA ARG A 279 27.22 6.16 9.84
C ARG A 279 26.43 5.09 9.07
N LEU A 280 25.22 4.77 9.51
CA LEU A 280 24.37 3.77 8.86
C LEU A 280 23.88 4.24 7.48
N LEU A 281 23.49 5.51 7.35
CA LEU A 281 23.03 6.08 6.08
C LEU A 281 24.15 6.20 5.03
N ALA A 282 25.39 6.39 5.48
CA ALA A 282 26.58 6.42 4.63
C ALA A 282 27.10 5.03 4.25
N SER A 283 26.54 3.96 4.82
CA SER A 283 27.08 2.62 4.69
C SER A 283 26.65 1.93 3.37
N PRO A 284 27.46 1.01 2.81
CA PRO A 284 27.04 0.20 1.66
C PRO A 284 25.80 -0.66 1.95
N GLU A 285 25.65 -1.11 3.20
CA GLU A 285 24.52 -1.91 3.66
C GLU A 285 23.18 -1.16 3.57
N TYR A 286 23.17 0.17 3.73
CA TYR A 286 21.98 0.98 3.44
C TYR A 286 21.55 0.82 1.97
N ALA A 287 22.49 0.96 1.04
CA ALA A 287 22.20 0.91 -0.38
C ALA A 287 21.67 -0.47 -0.82
N GLU A 288 22.26 -1.56 -0.30
CA GLU A 288 21.77 -2.92 -0.57
C GLU A 288 20.35 -3.14 -0.02
N PHE A 289 20.12 -2.78 1.24
CA PHE A 289 18.82 -3.03 1.87
C PHE A 289 17.70 -2.19 1.27
N TRP A 290 17.97 -0.95 0.86
CA TRP A 290 16.98 -0.12 0.20
C TRP A 290 16.82 -0.45 -1.29
N ALA A 291 17.83 -1.04 -1.94
CA ALA A 291 17.69 -1.57 -3.30
C ALA A 291 16.73 -2.75 -3.34
N LEU A 292 16.71 -3.61 -2.31
CA LEU A 292 15.75 -4.70 -2.19
C LEU A 292 14.29 -4.21 -2.30
N LYS A 293 13.95 -3.12 -1.60
CA LYS A 293 12.60 -2.54 -1.59
C LYS A 293 12.19 -2.09 -2.99
N TRP A 294 13.09 -1.43 -3.72
CA TRP A 294 12.87 -1.03 -5.10
C TRP A 294 12.85 -2.21 -6.07
N ALA A 295 13.68 -3.22 -5.86
CA ALA A 295 13.71 -4.42 -6.67
C ALA A 295 12.38 -5.19 -6.61
N ASP A 296 11.72 -5.18 -5.44
CA ASP A 296 10.37 -5.73 -5.26
C ASP A 296 9.35 -4.94 -6.11
N LEU A 297 9.33 -3.61 -6.03
CA LEU A 297 8.38 -2.75 -6.78
C LEU A 297 8.60 -2.79 -8.31
N LEU A 298 9.86 -2.83 -8.74
CA LEU A 298 10.26 -2.81 -10.16
C LEU A 298 10.35 -4.20 -10.78
N ARG A 299 9.89 -5.24 -10.06
CA ARG A 299 9.78 -6.62 -10.53
C ARG A 299 11.09 -7.20 -11.07
N VAL A 300 12.16 -7.03 -10.30
CA VAL A 300 13.51 -7.53 -10.66
C VAL A 300 13.56 -9.04 -10.45
N GLU A 301 13.15 -9.81 -11.47
CA GLU A 301 13.06 -11.28 -11.43
C GLU A 301 13.59 -11.97 -12.71
N GLU A 302 14.14 -13.17 -12.55
CA GLU A 302 14.97 -13.81 -13.59
C GLU A 302 14.21 -14.36 -14.80
N LYS A 303 12.88 -14.56 -14.74
CA LYS A 303 12.12 -15.13 -15.86
C LYS A 303 12.09 -14.18 -17.04
N THR A 304 11.73 -12.93 -16.76
CA THR A 304 11.55 -11.89 -17.76
C THR A 304 12.85 -11.13 -18.02
N LEU A 305 13.66 -10.92 -16.98
CA LEU A 305 15.00 -10.34 -17.06
C LEU A 305 15.99 -11.41 -16.64
N ASP A 306 16.46 -12.31 -17.49
CA ASP A 306 17.55 -13.26 -17.14
C ASP A 306 18.57 -12.82 -16.06
N ALA A 307 19.31 -13.76 -15.48
CA ALA A 307 20.35 -13.48 -14.49
C ALA A 307 21.16 -12.19 -14.75
N LYS A 308 21.68 -11.98 -15.97
CA LYS A 308 22.41 -10.75 -16.30
C LYS A 308 21.56 -9.47 -16.19
N GLY A 309 20.33 -9.47 -16.73
CA GLY A 309 19.40 -8.33 -16.64
C GLY A 309 19.00 -8.00 -15.20
N VAL A 310 18.76 -9.03 -14.38
CA VAL A 310 18.54 -8.88 -12.93
C VAL A 310 19.75 -8.24 -12.25
N GLU A 311 20.96 -8.76 -12.49
CA GLU A 311 22.19 -8.30 -11.84
C GLU A 311 22.44 -6.82 -12.09
N ILE A 312 22.45 -6.42 -13.36
CA ILE A 312 22.76 -5.04 -13.74
C ILE A 312 21.67 -4.05 -13.34
N PHE A 313 20.39 -4.46 -13.38
CA PHE A 313 19.31 -3.57 -13.00
C PHE A 313 19.30 -3.36 -11.49
N HIS A 314 19.47 -4.45 -10.72
CA HIS A 314 19.65 -4.35 -9.28
C HIS A 314 20.88 -3.51 -8.90
N ASN A 315 22.03 -3.72 -9.56
CA ASN A 315 23.23 -2.93 -9.29
C ASN A 315 23.01 -1.45 -9.60
N TRP A 316 22.33 -1.11 -10.70
CA TRP A 316 21.98 0.28 -11.00
C TRP A 316 21.09 0.92 -9.91
N ILE A 317 20.11 0.16 -9.37
CA ILE A 317 19.28 0.63 -8.24
C ILE A 317 20.15 0.87 -7.01
N ARG A 318 20.95 -0.13 -6.62
CA ARG A 318 21.85 -0.06 -5.46
C ARG A 318 22.82 1.11 -5.59
N ASP A 319 23.47 1.26 -6.75
CA ASP A 319 24.49 2.29 -6.96
C ASP A 319 23.86 3.70 -6.98
N GLY A 320 22.63 3.83 -7.50
CA GLY A 320 21.85 5.07 -7.38
C GLY A 320 21.59 5.44 -5.92
N LEU A 321 21.18 4.50 -5.09
CA LEU A 321 21.00 4.73 -3.65
C LEU A 321 22.33 5.04 -2.97
N ALA A 322 23.39 4.28 -3.25
CA ALA A 322 24.72 4.48 -2.69
C ALA A 322 25.26 5.89 -2.96
N THR A 323 25.09 6.38 -4.18
CA THR A 323 25.55 7.73 -4.60
C THR A 323 24.60 8.86 -4.20
N GLY A 324 23.41 8.55 -3.65
CA GLY A 324 22.44 9.57 -3.23
C GLY A 324 21.66 10.18 -4.38
N LYS A 325 21.31 9.37 -5.37
CA LYS A 325 20.43 9.77 -6.47
C LYS A 325 19.07 10.21 -5.90
N PRO A 326 18.62 11.44 -6.22
CA PRO A 326 17.27 11.91 -5.93
C PRO A 326 16.17 10.97 -6.47
N LEU A 327 15.08 10.80 -5.72
CA LEU A 327 14.01 9.87 -6.13
C LEU A 327 13.27 10.32 -7.40
N ASP A 328 13.15 11.62 -7.65
CA ASP A 328 12.59 12.18 -8.88
C ASP A 328 13.46 11.86 -10.10
N VAL A 329 14.78 12.03 -9.98
CA VAL A 329 15.75 11.63 -11.02
C VAL A 329 15.69 10.12 -11.26
N PHE A 330 15.68 9.33 -10.18
CA PHE A 330 15.54 7.87 -10.26
C PHE A 330 14.25 7.47 -11.00
N ALA A 331 13.11 8.04 -10.63
CA ALA A 331 11.82 7.74 -11.25
C ALA A 331 11.78 8.19 -12.71
N HIS A 332 12.32 9.37 -13.01
CA HIS A 332 12.42 9.87 -14.38
C HIS A 332 13.24 8.92 -15.25
N GLU A 333 14.43 8.52 -14.80
CA GLU A 333 15.31 7.58 -15.52
C GLU A 333 14.64 6.22 -15.78
N VAL A 334 13.82 5.71 -14.84
CA VAL A 334 13.03 4.48 -15.04
C VAL A 334 11.93 4.67 -16.08
N LEU A 335 11.15 5.75 -15.95
CA LEU A 335 9.94 6.00 -16.74
C LEU A 335 10.22 6.53 -18.14
N SER A 336 11.42 7.03 -18.42
CA SER A 336 11.83 7.48 -19.76
C SER A 336 12.75 6.50 -20.47
N ALA A 337 13.02 5.32 -19.88
CA ALA A 337 14.09 4.43 -20.33
C ALA A 337 13.80 3.76 -21.69
N THR A 338 14.75 3.88 -22.63
CA THR A 338 14.76 3.13 -23.88
C THR A 338 16.17 2.59 -24.20
N GLY A 339 16.33 1.84 -25.28
CA GLY A 339 17.61 1.29 -25.71
C GLY A 339 17.94 -0.05 -25.08
N SER A 340 19.22 -0.39 -25.03
CA SER A 340 19.70 -1.70 -24.55
C SER A 340 19.28 -1.96 -23.11
N THR A 341 18.64 -3.10 -22.86
CA THR A 341 18.33 -3.56 -21.49
C THR A 341 19.59 -3.94 -20.72
N TYR A 342 20.73 -4.06 -21.39
CA TYR A 342 22.02 -4.28 -20.73
C TYR A 342 22.85 -3.00 -20.55
N GLY A 343 22.86 -2.12 -21.56
CA GLY A 343 23.59 -0.86 -21.53
C GLY A 343 22.86 0.28 -20.84
N ASN A 344 21.52 0.23 -20.79
CA ASN A 344 20.66 1.16 -20.06
C ASN A 344 19.74 0.36 -19.10
N PRO A 345 20.24 -0.06 -17.93
CA PRO A 345 19.53 -0.98 -17.05
C PRO A 345 18.07 -0.60 -16.68
N PRO A 346 17.71 0.69 -16.49
CA PRO A 346 16.32 1.11 -16.29
C PRO A 346 15.32 0.62 -17.35
N ALA A 347 15.76 0.37 -18.59
CA ALA A 347 14.92 -0.18 -19.65
C ALA A 347 14.36 -1.57 -19.31
N ASN A 348 14.93 -2.26 -18.31
CA ASN A 348 14.38 -3.51 -17.79
C ASN A 348 13.00 -3.35 -17.14
N PHE A 349 12.61 -2.14 -16.71
CA PHE A 349 11.24 -1.89 -16.23
C PHE A 349 10.20 -2.28 -17.29
N TYR A 350 10.41 -1.84 -18.53
CA TYR A 350 9.56 -2.26 -19.64
C TYR A 350 9.75 -3.73 -19.98
N ARG A 351 10.95 -4.29 -19.84
CA ARG A 351 11.17 -5.73 -20.06
C ARG A 351 10.38 -6.61 -19.08
N ALA A 352 10.24 -6.18 -17.82
CA ALA A 352 9.44 -6.87 -16.79
C ALA A 352 7.93 -6.78 -17.05
N LEU A 353 7.48 -5.63 -17.57
CA LEU A 353 6.07 -5.32 -17.82
C LEU A 353 5.78 -5.31 -19.33
N ARG A 354 5.25 -6.40 -19.87
CA ARG A 354 5.14 -6.59 -21.33
C ARG A 354 3.94 -5.88 -21.97
N PHE A 355 2.82 -5.74 -21.27
CA PHE A 355 1.60 -5.20 -21.85
C PHE A 355 1.39 -3.73 -21.45
N PRO A 356 0.79 -2.90 -22.33
CA PRO A 356 0.53 -1.49 -22.04
C PRO A 356 -0.26 -1.26 -20.74
N ILE A 357 -1.26 -2.11 -20.49
CA ILE A 357 -2.06 -2.09 -19.26
C ILE A 357 -1.18 -2.33 -18.02
N ASP A 358 -0.32 -3.35 -18.04
CA ASP A 358 0.53 -3.68 -16.88
C ASP A 358 1.49 -2.53 -16.57
N ARG A 359 2.03 -1.88 -17.61
CA ARG A 359 2.92 -0.72 -17.47
C ARG A 359 2.20 0.49 -16.89
N ALA A 360 0.98 0.77 -17.34
CA ALA A 360 0.17 1.85 -16.79
C ALA A 360 -0.20 1.61 -15.33
N GLU A 361 -0.67 0.41 -15.00
CA GLU A 361 -1.01 0.05 -13.63
C GLU A 361 0.21 0.12 -12.71
N ALA A 362 1.36 -0.42 -13.13
CA ALA A 362 2.59 -0.34 -12.34
C ALA A 362 3.11 1.10 -12.20
N THR A 363 3.06 1.91 -13.26
CA THR A 363 3.50 3.31 -13.22
C THR A 363 2.66 4.12 -12.22
N ALA A 364 1.33 4.01 -12.29
CA ALA A 364 0.44 4.71 -11.39
C ALA A 364 0.56 4.21 -9.94
N GLN A 365 0.66 2.91 -9.73
CA GLN A 365 0.74 2.33 -8.38
C GLN A 365 2.10 2.62 -7.71
N VAL A 366 3.21 2.42 -8.44
CA VAL A 366 4.55 2.63 -7.90
C VAL A 366 4.83 4.11 -7.71
N PHE A 367 4.52 4.98 -8.67
CA PHE A 367 4.99 6.36 -8.58
C PHE A 367 3.93 7.36 -8.10
N LEU A 368 2.64 7.01 -8.12
CA LEU A 368 1.55 7.90 -7.69
C LEU A 368 0.67 7.32 -6.58
N GLY A 369 0.87 6.05 -6.20
CA GLY A 369 0.01 5.36 -5.24
C GLY A 369 -1.44 5.23 -5.70
N SER A 370 -1.72 5.23 -7.01
CA SER A 370 -3.07 5.08 -7.55
C SER A 370 -3.30 3.66 -8.06
N ARG A 371 -4.40 3.03 -7.61
CA ARG A 371 -4.71 1.61 -7.86
C ARG A 371 -5.71 1.46 -9.01
N LEU A 372 -5.20 1.57 -10.23
CA LEU A 372 -6.00 1.67 -11.45
C LEU A 372 -6.84 0.44 -11.86
N LYS A 373 -6.66 -0.72 -11.22
CA LYS A 373 -7.30 -1.98 -11.67
C LYS A 373 -8.81 -1.92 -11.75
N CYS A 374 -9.48 -1.20 -10.84
CA CYS A 374 -10.94 -1.03 -10.90
C CYS A 374 -11.36 -0.25 -12.15
N ALA A 375 -10.58 0.77 -12.55
CA ALA A 375 -10.84 1.62 -13.71
C ALA A 375 -10.80 0.86 -15.05
N ARG A 376 -10.21 -0.34 -15.07
CA ARG A 376 -10.15 -1.20 -16.25
C ARG A 376 -11.53 -1.61 -16.76
N CYS A 377 -12.47 -1.87 -15.86
CA CYS A 377 -13.78 -2.43 -16.20
C CYS A 377 -14.93 -1.41 -16.16
N HIS A 378 -14.83 -0.41 -15.28
CA HIS A 378 -15.81 0.65 -15.03
C HIS A 378 -15.09 1.89 -14.50
N ASP A 379 -15.75 3.00 -14.18
CA ASP A 379 -15.05 4.15 -13.58
C ASP A 379 -14.61 3.82 -12.14
N HIS A 380 -13.49 4.36 -11.67
CA HIS A 380 -12.94 3.98 -10.37
C HIS A 380 -13.94 4.29 -9.23
N PRO A 381 -14.21 3.36 -8.29
CA PRO A 381 -15.19 3.55 -7.22
C PRO A 381 -14.91 4.74 -6.32
N PHE A 382 -13.64 4.99 -6.06
CA PHE A 382 -13.18 5.84 -4.97
C PHE A 382 -12.28 7.00 -5.46
N GLU A 383 -11.97 7.05 -6.75
CA GLU A 383 -11.10 8.09 -7.33
C GLU A 383 -11.82 8.71 -8.54
N ASP A 384 -11.49 9.96 -8.87
CA ASP A 384 -11.97 10.58 -10.11
C ASP A 384 -11.16 10.11 -11.33
N VAL A 385 -11.12 8.79 -11.54
CA VAL A 385 -10.50 8.17 -12.71
C VAL A 385 -11.58 7.43 -13.48
N ARG A 386 -11.91 7.91 -14.68
CA ARG A 386 -12.84 7.19 -15.56
C ARG A 386 -12.13 6.07 -16.29
N GLN A 387 -12.92 5.11 -16.78
CA GLN A 387 -12.42 4.07 -17.65
C GLN A 387 -11.74 4.66 -18.90
N ASP A 388 -12.29 5.75 -19.46
CA ASP A 388 -11.70 6.41 -20.62
C ASP A 388 -10.32 7.02 -20.28
N ASP A 389 -10.16 7.60 -19.09
CA ASP A 389 -8.88 8.15 -18.58
C ASP A 389 -7.83 7.03 -18.40
N TYR A 390 -8.24 5.89 -17.83
CA TYR A 390 -7.42 4.69 -17.68
C TYR A 390 -6.87 4.19 -19.02
N TYR A 391 -7.73 4.04 -20.03
CA TYR A 391 -7.32 3.52 -21.34
C TYR A 391 -6.51 4.54 -22.14
N ARG A 392 -6.75 5.84 -21.97
CA ARG A 392 -5.91 6.93 -22.50
C ARG A 392 -4.49 6.86 -21.91
N PHE A 393 -4.36 6.65 -20.61
CA PHE A 393 -3.07 6.48 -19.96
C PHE A 393 -2.36 5.19 -20.39
N ALA A 394 -3.08 4.08 -20.44
CA ALA A 394 -2.54 2.81 -20.93
C ALA A 394 -2.03 2.88 -22.38
N ALA A 395 -2.69 3.67 -23.23
CA ALA A 395 -2.28 3.87 -24.62
C ALA A 395 -0.94 4.61 -24.78
N LEU A 396 -0.42 5.31 -23.75
CA LEU A 396 0.95 5.85 -23.77
C LEU A 396 2.02 4.77 -23.96
N PHE A 397 1.73 3.58 -23.44
CA PHE A 397 2.66 2.45 -23.43
C PHE A 397 2.51 1.53 -24.65
N ASP A 398 1.53 1.80 -25.54
CA ASP A 398 1.51 1.18 -26.86
C ASP A 398 2.75 1.61 -27.66
N GLY A 399 3.18 0.75 -28.56
CA GLY A 399 4.36 1.01 -29.40
C GLY A 399 5.70 0.90 -28.68
N ILE A 400 5.74 0.59 -27.38
CA ILE A 400 6.97 0.11 -26.76
C ILE A 400 7.20 -1.33 -27.21
N ASP A 401 8.16 -1.50 -28.10
CA ASP A 401 8.53 -2.75 -28.76
C ASP A 401 10.00 -3.11 -28.45
N TYR A 402 10.45 -4.29 -28.89
CA TYR A 402 11.78 -4.80 -28.61
C TYR A 402 12.49 -5.28 -29.88
N GLU A 403 13.67 -4.74 -30.14
CA GLU A 403 14.66 -5.41 -30.99
C GLU A 403 15.30 -6.53 -30.17
N ILE A 404 15.13 -7.79 -30.60
CA ILE A 404 15.77 -8.94 -29.97
C ILE A 404 17.19 -9.05 -30.53
N VAL A 405 18.19 -8.75 -29.70
CA VAL A 405 19.60 -8.95 -30.06
C VAL A 405 19.96 -10.42 -29.89
N GLU A 406 19.55 -11.01 -28.77
CA GLU A 406 19.77 -12.44 -28.48
C GLU A 406 18.61 -13.00 -27.63
N ASN A 407 18.23 -14.26 -27.87
CA ASN A 407 17.32 -14.99 -26.98
C ASN A 407 17.57 -16.51 -26.97
N LYS A 408 18.38 -16.97 -26.01
CA LYS A 408 18.77 -18.35 -25.75
C LYS A 408 17.86 -19.04 -24.72
N ARG A 409 16.55 -19.10 -24.98
CA ARG A 409 15.60 -19.77 -24.06
C ARG A 409 16.01 -21.20 -23.76
N LYS A 410 15.89 -21.62 -22.50
CA LYS A 410 16.13 -23.00 -22.06
C LYS A 410 14.95 -23.89 -22.43
N ASP A 411 13.73 -23.40 -22.19
CA ASP A 411 12.49 -24.04 -22.61
C ASP A 411 11.92 -23.27 -23.82
N LYS A 412 11.81 -23.96 -24.96
CA LYS A 412 11.26 -23.36 -26.19
C LYS A 412 9.73 -23.17 -26.11
N PHE A 413 9.05 -23.85 -25.19
CA PHE A 413 7.60 -23.74 -25.00
C PHE A 413 7.22 -22.63 -24.00
N ASP A 414 8.11 -22.25 -23.07
CA ASP A 414 7.88 -21.12 -22.18
C ASP A 414 8.14 -19.79 -22.92
N LYS A 415 7.08 -19.23 -23.51
CA LYS A 415 7.14 -17.93 -24.20
C LYS A 415 7.41 -16.75 -23.27
N HIS A 416 7.25 -16.92 -21.95
CA HIS A 416 7.47 -15.88 -20.95
C HIS A 416 8.91 -15.85 -20.44
N GLN A 417 9.68 -16.93 -20.64
CA GLN A 417 11.11 -16.93 -20.37
C GLN A 417 11.85 -16.10 -21.42
N PHE A 418 12.76 -15.24 -20.99
CA PHE A 418 13.67 -14.52 -21.89
C PHE A 418 15.12 -14.63 -21.41
N ARG A 419 16.04 -15.01 -22.30
CA ARG A 419 17.46 -15.12 -21.97
C ARG A 419 18.36 -14.51 -23.05
N GLY A 420 18.74 -13.26 -22.88
CA GLY A 420 19.62 -12.51 -23.76
C GLY A 420 19.31 -11.01 -23.70
N GLU A 421 19.84 -10.27 -24.66
CA GLU A 421 19.68 -8.82 -24.72
C GLU A 421 18.49 -8.40 -25.60
N GLN A 422 17.79 -7.36 -25.16
CA GLN A 422 16.79 -6.64 -25.94
C GLN A 422 17.15 -5.16 -26.00
N LYS A 423 16.70 -4.47 -27.06
CA LYS A 423 16.65 -3.00 -27.07
C LYS A 423 15.19 -2.55 -27.07
N VAL A 424 14.81 -1.81 -26.05
CA VAL A 424 13.49 -1.14 -25.97
C VAL A 424 13.47 -0.01 -26.98
N LYS A 425 12.46 0.00 -27.86
CA LYS A 425 12.27 1.05 -28.87
C LYS A 425 10.83 1.53 -28.86
N LEU A 426 10.64 2.76 -29.32
CA LEU A 426 9.32 3.32 -29.57
C LEU A 426 9.01 3.20 -31.05
N VAL A 427 7.90 2.55 -31.37
CA VAL A 427 7.37 2.37 -32.71
C VAL A 427 6.08 3.17 -32.83
N ASP A 428 5.90 3.81 -33.99
CA ASP A 428 4.68 4.56 -34.29
C ASP A 428 3.45 3.63 -34.30
N LEU A 429 2.33 4.12 -33.77
CA LEU A 429 1.11 3.32 -33.60
C LEU A 429 0.53 2.81 -34.93
N ASP A 430 0.68 3.57 -36.01
CA ASP A 430 0.24 3.22 -37.36
C ASP A 430 1.06 2.10 -38.00
N LYS A 431 2.27 1.82 -37.47
CA LYS A 431 3.16 0.74 -37.91
C LYS A 431 2.97 -0.56 -37.13
N LEU A 432 2.15 -0.56 -36.07
CA LEU A 432 1.87 -1.76 -35.28
C LEU A 432 0.79 -2.64 -35.92
N ASP A 433 0.85 -3.95 -35.67
CA ASP A 433 -0.26 -4.85 -36.04
C ASP A 433 -1.55 -4.38 -35.31
N PRO A 434 -2.65 -4.07 -36.02
CA PRO A 434 -3.91 -3.64 -35.41
C PRO A 434 -4.51 -4.64 -34.41
N LYS A 435 -4.01 -5.89 -34.36
CA LYS A 435 -4.38 -6.91 -33.37
C LYS A 435 -3.70 -6.72 -32.02
N ILE A 436 -2.52 -6.11 -31.98
CA ILE A 436 -1.76 -5.89 -30.72
C ILE A 436 -1.98 -4.51 -30.11
N VAL A 437 -2.44 -3.54 -30.91
CA VAL A 437 -2.81 -2.19 -30.42
C VAL A 437 -3.93 -2.30 -29.38
N LEU A 438 -3.76 -1.61 -28.25
CA LEU A 438 -4.75 -1.56 -27.19
C LEU A 438 -6.08 -1.01 -27.72
N LYS A 439 -7.18 -1.68 -27.38
CA LYS A 439 -8.54 -1.23 -27.74
C LYS A 439 -9.34 -0.98 -26.49
N HIS A 440 -10.05 0.14 -26.47
CA HIS A 440 -11.00 0.42 -25.42
C HIS A 440 -12.13 -0.66 -25.46
N PRO A 441 -12.46 -1.33 -24.34
CA PRO A 441 -13.39 -2.47 -24.33
C PRO A 441 -14.80 -2.08 -24.76
N ARG A 442 -15.21 -0.85 -24.46
CA ARG A 442 -16.50 -0.25 -24.88
C ARG A 442 -16.55 0.15 -26.36
N THR A 443 -15.64 1.02 -26.81
CA THR A 443 -15.71 1.58 -28.18
C THR A 443 -15.14 0.64 -29.24
N ARG A 444 -14.34 -0.36 -28.82
CA ARG A 444 -13.58 -1.26 -29.70
C ARG A 444 -12.57 -0.55 -30.60
N LYS A 445 -12.29 0.73 -30.32
CA LYS A 445 -11.32 1.57 -31.03
C LYS A 445 -10.07 1.79 -30.16
N PRO A 446 -8.90 2.05 -30.76
CA PRO A 446 -7.73 2.52 -30.04
C PRO A 446 -8.05 3.83 -29.29
N PRO A 447 -7.73 3.94 -27.98
CA PRO A 447 -7.79 5.21 -27.26
C PRO A 447 -6.73 6.19 -27.79
N GLU A 448 -6.99 7.48 -27.65
CA GLU A 448 -5.95 8.50 -27.84
C GLU A 448 -5.00 8.49 -26.63
N PRO A 449 -3.66 8.34 -26.82
CA PRO A 449 -2.70 8.37 -25.73
C PRO A 449 -2.66 9.70 -24.98
N GLY A 450 -2.48 9.66 -23.66
CA GLY A 450 -2.29 10.88 -22.87
C GLY A 450 -2.17 10.62 -21.38
N LEU A 451 -1.89 11.68 -20.62
CA LEU A 451 -1.66 11.60 -19.17
C LEU A 451 -2.94 11.20 -18.40
N LEU A 452 -2.76 10.60 -17.23
CA LEU A 452 -3.84 10.17 -16.32
C LEU A 452 -4.38 11.38 -15.52
N GLU A 453 -4.86 12.37 -16.25
CA GLU A 453 -5.41 13.59 -15.68
C GLU A 453 -6.46 14.17 -16.64
N ARG A 454 -7.64 14.46 -16.09
CA ARG A 454 -8.78 14.94 -16.87
C ARG A 454 -8.47 16.32 -17.44
N GLY A 455 -8.57 16.46 -18.76
CA GLY A 455 -8.29 17.73 -19.43
C GLY A 455 -6.80 18.07 -19.53
N ALA A 456 -5.91 17.11 -19.21
CA ALA A 456 -4.48 17.29 -19.45
C ALA A 456 -4.23 17.65 -20.92
N PRO A 457 -3.29 18.57 -21.20
CA PRO A 457 -2.91 18.93 -22.55
C PRO A 457 -2.57 17.69 -23.40
N PRO A 458 -2.81 17.74 -24.73
CA PRO A 458 -2.28 16.73 -25.64
C PRO A 458 -0.77 16.62 -25.49
N LEU A 459 -0.23 15.43 -25.73
CA LEU A 459 1.21 15.20 -25.75
C LEU A 459 1.85 16.06 -26.84
N ALA A 460 3.00 16.66 -26.54
CA ALA A 460 3.72 17.46 -27.50
C ALA A 460 4.31 16.59 -28.62
N SER A 461 4.77 15.38 -28.29
CA SER A 461 5.27 14.42 -29.27
C SER A 461 5.09 12.98 -28.83
N MET A 462 4.52 12.14 -29.70
CA MET A 462 4.47 10.70 -29.46
C MET A 462 5.85 10.07 -29.32
N ASN A 463 6.91 10.63 -29.94
CA ASN A 463 8.27 10.13 -29.77
C ASN A 463 8.88 10.47 -28.41
N ARG A 464 8.34 11.48 -27.71
CA ARG A 464 8.79 11.92 -26.39
C ARG A 464 7.80 11.57 -25.27
N ARG A 465 6.74 10.82 -25.58
CA ARG A 465 5.65 10.50 -24.64
C ARG A 465 6.10 9.92 -23.30
N LEU A 466 7.18 9.14 -23.27
CA LEU A 466 7.73 8.58 -22.04
C LEU A 466 8.45 9.63 -21.19
N GLU A 467 9.17 10.56 -21.83
CA GLU A 467 9.77 11.71 -21.15
C GLU A 467 8.69 12.66 -20.60
N GLU A 468 7.67 12.96 -21.41
CA GLU A 468 6.55 13.82 -21.00
C GLU A 468 5.76 13.19 -19.83
N MET A 469 5.51 11.88 -19.90
CA MET A 469 4.90 11.13 -18.81
C MET A 469 5.78 11.11 -17.56
N ALA A 470 7.08 10.85 -17.71
CA ALA A 470 8.03 10.85 -16.59
C ALA A 470 8.05 12.20 -15.88
N GLN A 471 8.11 13.29 -16.65
CA GLN A 471 8.07 14.66 -16.13
C GLN A 471 6.75 14.96 -15.41
N TRP A 472 5.61 14.54 -15.98
CA TRP A 472 4.32 14.69 -15.34
C TRP A 472 4.27 13.92 -14.01
N VAL A 473 4.69 12.64 -14.00
CA VAL A 473 4.70 11.80 -12.80
C VAL A 473 5.49 12.46 -11.67
N ILE A 474 6.72 12.91 -11.90
CA ILE A 474 7.56 13.50 -10.83
C ILE A 474 7.03 14.86 -10.34
N SER A 475 6.32 15.59 -11.20
CA SER A 475 5.66 16.86 -10.84
C SER A 475 4.31 16.67 -10.13
N HIS A 476 3.74 15.47 -10.19
CA HIS A 476 2.41 15.19 -9.66
C HIS A 476 2.42 15.25 -8.12
N PRO A 477 1.40 15.86 -7.47
CA PRO A 477 1.37 15.99 -6.00
C PRO A 477 1.54 14.66 -5.25
N ASN A 478 0.95 13.58 -5.80
CA ASN A 478 1.03 12.26 -5.18
C ASN A 478 2.42 11.61 -5.23
N PHE A 479 3.34 12.08 -6.08
CA PHE A 479 4.68 11.48 -6.17
C PHE A 479 5.42 11.61 -4.83
N ALA A 480 5.58 12.82 -4.31
CA ALA A 480 6.23 13.01 -3.00
C ALA A 480 5.46 12.29 -1.88
N ARG A 481 4.12 12.29 -1.95
CA ARG A 481 3.24 11.68 -0.94
C ARG A 481 3.43 10.17 -0.81
N VAL A 482 3.35 9.43 -1.92
CA VAL A 482 3.49 7.97 -1.89
C VAL A 482 4.92 7.57 -1.50
N GLN A 483 5.94 8.32 -1.97
CA GLN A 483 7.33 8.06 -1.63
C GLN A 483 7.62 8.30 -0.13
N ALA A 484 7.14 9.42 0.42
CA ALA A 484 7.24 9.71 1.85
C ALA A 484 6.50 8.68 2.71
N ASN A 485 5.29 8.26 2.29
CA ASN A 485 4.49 7.25 2.98
C ASN A 485 5.21 5.88 3.02
N ARG A 486 5.86 5.47 1.93
CA ARG A 486 6.67 4.24 1.88
C ARG A 486 7.90 4.30 2.79
N ILE A 487 8.64 5.41 2.77
CA ILE A 487 9.80 5.59 3.66
C ILE A 487 9.36 5.52 5.13
N TRP A 488 8.27 6.22 5.48
CA TRP A 488 7.66 6.15 6.81
C TRP A 488 7.25 4.73 7.18
N PHE A 489 6.56 4.01 6.30
CA PHE A 489 6.14 2.63 6.50
C PHE A 489 7.33 1.72 6.80
N HIS A 490 8.39 1.75 5.99
CA HIS A 490 9.55 0.89 6.20
C HIS A 490 10.31 1.21 7.50
N MET A 491 10.33 2.48 7.92
CA MET A 491 11.00 2.90 9.15
C MET A 491 10.17 2.63 10.40
N THR A 492 8.85 2.81 10.36
CA THR A 492 8.01 2.74 11.57
C THR A 492 7.22 1.44 11.70
N GLY A 493 7.02 0.73 10.59
CA GLY A 493 6.26 -0.51 10.51
C GLY A 493 4.77 -0.34 10.18
N ARG A 494 4.28 0.91 10.07
CA ARG A 494 2.90 1.23 9.69
C ARG A 494 2.87 2.52 8.87
N ALA A 495 2.13 2.53 7.77
CA ALA A 495 2.02 3.70 6.91
C ALA A 495 1.07 4.74 7.52
N LEU A 496 1.20 6.00 7.08
CA LEU A 496 0.22 7.04 7.43
C LEU A 496 -1.05 6.87 6.59
N ILE A 497 -0.91 6.44 5.34
CA ILE A 497 -2.01 6.02 4.46
C ILE A 497 -1.88 4.51 4.27
N GLU A 498 -2.90 3.75 4.68
CA GLU A 498 -2.96 2.30 4.53
C GLU A 498 -4.08 1.92 3.56
N PRO A 499 -3.84 1.02 2.59
CA PRO A 499 -2.55 0.45 2.20
C PRO A 499 -1.52 1.48 1.72
N VAL A 500 -0.23 1.17 1.87
CA VAL A 500 0.90 2.10 1.62
C VAL A 500 0.91 2.75 0.23
N ASP A 501 0.37 2.06 -0.78
CA ASP A 501 0.29 2.44 -2.18
C ASP A 501 -1.15 2.72 -2.66
N ASP A 502 -2.07 3.09 -1.75
CA ASP A 502 -3.46 3.49 -2.03
C ASP A 502 -3.71 4.96 -1.61
N VAL A 503 -3.01 5.88 -2.27
CA VAL A 503 -3.01 7.32 -2.01
C VAL A 503 -4.12 8.00 -2.82
N ARG A 504 -5.24 8.29 -2.15
CA ARG A 504 -6.40 8.96 -2.72
C ARG A 504 -7.09 9.86 -1.70
N ASP A 505 -7.88 10.84 -2.17
CA ASP A 505 -8.63 11.77 -1.29
C ASP A 505 -9.63 11.05 -0.39
N THR A 506 -10.18 9.94 -0.89
CA THR A 506 -11.02 9.01 -0.13
C THR A 506 -10.18 7.92 0.55
N ASN A 507 -8.94 8.22 0.95
CA ASN A 507 -8.14 7.43 1.88
C ASN A 507 -7.12 8.35 2.56
N PRO A 508 -7.60 9.32 3.36
CA PRO A 508 -6.73 10.34 3.93
C PRO A 508 -5.75 9.71 4.93
N ALA A 509 -4.58 10.35 5.07
CA ALA A 509 -3.60 9.95 6.07
C ALA A 509 -4.18 9.97 7.49
N SER A 510 -3.77 9.02 8.32
CA SER A 510 -4.10 8.96 9.74
C SER A 510 -3.60 10.21 10.49
N ASN A 511 -2.52 10.83 10.03
CA ASN A 511 -2.06 12.14 10.49
C ASN A 511 -1.74 13.04 9.28
N PRO A 512 -2.71 13.81 8.76
CA PRO A 512 -2.52 14.61 7.55
C PRO A 512 -1.43 15.67 7.67
N ALA A 513 -1.31 16.34 8.83
CA ALA A 513 -0.29 17.35 9.05
C ALA A 513 1.13 16.74 9.06
N LEU A 514 1.29 15.54 9.62
CA LEU A 514 2.54 14.80 9.51
C LEU A 514 2.83 14.40 8.06
N MET A 515 1.83 13.88 7.34
CA MET A 515 2.00 13.45 5.95
C MET A 515 2.44 14.61 5.05
N GLU A 516 1.76 15.75 5.15
CA GLU A 516 2.13 16.99 4.46
C GLU A 516 3.53 17.47 4.81
N THR A 517 3.94 17.33 6.07
CA THR A 517 5.30 17.68 6.50
C THR A 517 6.35 16.76 5.89
N LEU A 518 6.13 15.45 5.87
CA LEU A 518 7.07 14.51 5.25
C LEU A 518 7.17 14.72 3.73
N GLU A 519 6.06 15.10 3.08
CA GLU A 519 6.04 15.50 1.68
C GLU A 519 6.89 16.74 1.42
N HIS A 520 6.75 17.77 2.24
CA HIS A 520 7.56 18.98 2.15
C HIS A 520 9.04 18.70 2.38
N GLU A 521 9.39 17.97 3.44
CA GLU A 521 10.77 17.59 3.75
C GLU A 521 11.42 16.81 2.59
N LEU A 522 10.66 15.93 1.93
CA LEU A 522 11.16 15.20 0.75
C LEU A 522 11.35 16.14 -0.44
N ARG A 523 10.41 17.05 -0.73
CA ARG A 523 10.57 18.02 -1.85
C ARG A 523 11.72 18.99 -1.61
N ASP A 524 11.79 19.57 -0.41
CA ASP A 524 12.75 20.63 -0.05
C ASP A 524 14.19 20.10 0.03
N SER A 525 14.36 18.82 0.35
CA SER A 525 15.66 18.13 0.28
C SER A 525 16.08 17.72 -1.14
N GLY A 526 15.29 18.04 -2.17
CA GLY A 526 15.53 17.61 -3.54
C GLY A 526 15.33 16.10 -3.69
N TYR A 527 14.27 15.56 -3.09
CA TYR A 527 13.89 14.14 -3.11
C TYR A 527 14.96 13.19 -2.57
N ASP A 528 15.76 13.62 -1.58
CA ASP A 528 16.75 12.76 -0.92
C ASP A 528 16.07 11.78 0.07
N PRO A 529 16.08 10.46 -0.19
CA PRO A 529 15.50 9.50 0.74
C PRO A 529 16.28 9.42 2.07
N ARG A 530 17.58 9.71 2.09
CA ARG A 530 18.39 9.68 3.32
C ARG A 530 17.99 10.81 4.26
N HIS A 531 17.67 11.99 3.73
CA HIS A 531 17.13 13.10 4.52
C HIS A 531 15.90 12.68 5.32
N LEU A 532 14.92 12.06 4.67
CA LEU A 532 13.69 11.66 5.35
C LEU A 532 13.92 10.55 6.37
N ILE A 533 14.76 9.56 6.04
CA ILE A 533 15.13 8.48 6.98
C ILE A 533 15.85 9.05 8.22
N ARG A 534 16.78 9.99 8.01
CA ARG A 534 17.47 10.71 9.08
C ARG A 534 16.50 11.46 9.98
N LEU A 535 15.56 12.20 9.39
CA LEU A 535 14.54 12.94 10.13
C LEU A 535 13.68 12.01 10.98
N ILE A 536 13.22 10.89 10.41
CA ILE A 536 12.42 9.88 11.12
C ILE A 536 13.22 9.25 12.25
N ALA A 537 14.45 8.77 12.00
CA ALA A 537 15.26 8.07 12.99
C ALA A 537 15.66 8.96 14.18
N ASN A 538 15.80 10.28 13.96
CA ASN A 538 16.07 11.27 15.00
C ASN A 538 14.81 11.73 15.77
N SER A 539 13.61 11.28 15.40
CA SER A 539 12.37 11.62 16.13
C SER A 539 12.23 10.81 17.43
N GLY A 540 11.64 11.40 18.47
CA GLY A 540 11.23 10.69 19.67
C GLY A 540 10.22 9.58 19.35
N THR A 541 9.34 9.83 18.37
CA THR A 541 8.36 8.87 17.85
C THR A 541 9.01 7.57 17.39
N TYR A 542 10.04 7.64 16.55
CA TYR A 542 10.77 6.45 16.11
C TYR A 542 11.49 5.76 17.26
N GLN A 543 11.88 6.51 18.30
CA GLN A 543 12.68 6.02 19.41
C GLN A 543 11.84 5.56 20.62
N PHE A 544 10.51 5.55 20.55
CA PHE A 544 9.68 5.02 21.62
C PHE A 544 9.87 3.51 21.82
N SER A 545 9.70 3.03 23.05
CA SER A 545 9.70 1.60 23.38
C SER A 545 8.40 0.94 22.90
N ALA A 546 8.44 -0.31 22.42
CA ALA A 546 7.22 -1.09 22.17
C ALA A 546 6.50 -1.56 23.44
N ASP A 547 7.16 -1.53 24.61
CA ASP A 547 6.61 -2.07 25.86
C ASP A 547 5.48 -1.19 26.42
N PRO A 548 4.23 -1.71 26.51
CA PRO A 548 3.10 -0.93 27.01
C PRO A 548 3.04 -0.84 28.55
N ARG A 549 3.90 -1.56 29.29
CA ARG A 549 3.82 -1.74 30.76
C ARG A 549 4.08 -0.46 31.58
N GLY A 550 4.31 0.68 30.93
CA GLY A 550 4.49 2.01 31.55
C GLY A 550 3.20 2.72 32.03
N GLY A 551 2.05 2.03 32.11
CA GLY A 551 0.90 2.50 32.91
C GLY A 551 -0.15 3.39 32.24
N ALA A 552 0.01 3.79 30.97
CA ALA A 552 -1.07 4.37 30.14
C ALA A 552 -0.69 4.45 28.65
N ALA A 553 -0.04 3.41 28.11
CA ALA A 553 0.50 3.47 26.75
C ALA A 553 -0.60 3.70 25.71
N GLY A 554 -0.41 4.71 24.85
CA GLY A 554 -1.26 4.95 23.70
C GLY A 554 -1.17 3.83 22.64
N SER A 555 -1.98 3.98 21.62
CA SER A 555 -2.16 3.06 20.50
C SER A 555 -0.93 3.01 19.57
N GLU A 556 -0.73 1.88 18.89
CA GLU A 556 0.25 1.80 17.80
C GLU A 556 -0.22 2.60 16.58
N GLU A 557 -1.53 2.68 16.39
CA GLU A 557 -2.21 3.39 15.32
C GLU A 557 -1.89 4.90 15.32
N ASN A 558 -1.67 5.48 16.50
CA ASN A 558 -1.27 6.89 16.66
C ASN A 558 0.22 7.07 16.94
N PHE A 559 1.03 6.01 16.80
CA PHE A 559 2.48 6.03 17.03
C PHE A 559 2.87 6.45 18.46
N ALA A 560 2.05 6.10 19.46
CA ALA A 560 2.39 6.31 20.86
C ALA A 560 3.51 5.39 21.35
N ARG A 561 3.79 4.31 20.61
CA ARG A 561 4.85 3.34 20.87
C ARG A 561 5.35 2.76 19.56
N ALA A 562 6.53 2.15 19.58
CA ALA A 562 7.04 1.45 18.40
C ALA A 562 6.13 0.26 18.05
N THR A 563 5.79 0.13 16.76
CA THR A 563 5.01 -0.99 16.22
C THR A 563 5.84 -2.28 16.30
N VAL A 564 5.24 -3.30 16.90
CA VAL A 564 5.82 -4.65 16.95
C VAL A 564 5.47 -5.38 15.65
N ARG A 565 6.50 -5.76 14.89
CA ARG A 565 6.33 -6.51 13.64
C ARG A 565 7.47 -7.50 13.44
N ARG A 566 7.26 -8.52 12.62
CA ARG A 566 8.32 -9.44 12.21
C ARG A 566 9.30 -8.72 11.27
N TYR A 567 10.59 -9.05 11.37
CA TYR A 567 11.55 -8.63 10.36
C TYR A 567 11.36 -9.41 9.04
N PRO A 568 11.70 -8.81 7.88
CA PRO A 568 11.66 -9.51 6.61
C PRO A 568 12.52 -10.78 6.62
N ALA A 569 12.16 -11.76 5.79
CA ALA A 569 12.83 -13.05 5.71
C ALA A 569 14.36 -12.93 5.55
N GLU A 570 14.79 -12.03 4.68
CA GLU A 570 16.18 -11.72 4.37
C GLU A 570 16.93 -11.22 5.61
N VAL A 571 16.32 -10.29 6.35
CA VAL A 571 16.90 -9.73 7.57
C VAL A 571 17.06 -10.81 8.65
N ILE A 572 16.09 -11.69 8.83
CA ILE A 572 16.15 -12.76 9.84
C ILE A 572 17.28 -13.74 9.53
N ILE A 573 17.38 -14.22 8.28
CA ILE A 573 18.40 -15.21 7.92
C ILE A 573 19.80 -14.60 7.93
N ASP A 574 19.98 -13.37 7.44
CA ASP A 574 21.27 -12.66 7.49
C ASP A 574 21.69 -12.40 8.95
N ALA A 575 20.74 -12.01 9.81
CA ALA A 575 20.98 -11.86 11.24
C ALA A 575 21.43 -13.19 11.88
N ALA A 576 20.83 -14.32 11.52
CA ALA A 576 21.21 -15.64 12.06
C ALA A 576 22.64 -16.02 11.64
N HIS A 577 22.97 -15.88 10.36
CA HIS A 577 24.32 -16.10 9.85
C HIS A 577 25.35 -15.20 10.53
N ARG A 578 25.05 -13.90 10.68
CA ARG A 578 25.95 -12.93 11.35
C ARG A 578 26.13 -13.23 12.84
N SER A 579 25.04 -13.62 13.51
CA SER A 579 25.06 -13.94 14.94
C SER A 579 26.00 -15.10 15.24
N LEU A 580 25.88 -16.19 14.48
CA LEU A 580 26.74 -17.37 14.63
C LEU A 580 28.06 -17.25 13.86
N ALA A 581 28.24 -16.17 13.09
CA ALA A 581 29.38 -15.93 12.23
C ALA A 581 29.74 -17.18 11.38
N GLY A 582 28.71 -17.82 10.83
CA GLY A 582 28.78 -18.94 9.90
C GLY A 582 28.77 -18.47 8.45
N PRO A 583 29.31 -19.28 7.51
CA PRO A 583 29.34 -18.92 6.09
C PRO A 583 27.93 -18.70 5.55
N ILE A 584 27.81 -17.69 4.70
CA ILE A 584 26.58 -17.40 3.97
C ILE A 584 26.62 -18.19 2.67
N GLU A 585 25.70 -19.14 2.53
CA GLU A 585 25.59 -20.02 1.36
C GLU A 585 24.18 -19.90 0.79
N PHE A 586 23.96 -18.91 -0.08
CA PHE A 586 22.77 -18.93 -0.92
C PHE A 586 23.06 -19.78 -2.15
N ALA A 587 22.11 -20.64 -2.48
CA ALA A 587 22.08 -21.25 -3.81
C ALA A 587 21.52 -20.22 -4.79
N ASP A 588 22.22 -19.09 -4.95
CA ASP A 588 21.89 -18.07 -5.94
C ASP A 588 22.93 -18.04 -7.06
N THR A 589 22.46 -17.73 -8.26
CA THR A 589 23.29 -17.62 -9.47
C THR A 589 24.29 -16.45 -9.38
N HIS A 590 24.05 -15.51 -8.47
CA HIS A 590 24.80 -14.26 -8.28
C HIS A 590 25.86 -14.32 -7.18
N LYS A 591 25.95 -15.43 -6.41
CA LYS A 591 26.92 -15.60 -5.31
C LYS A 591 26.86 -14.46 -4.29
N SER A 592 25.65 -13.99 -3.98
CA SER A 592 25.47 -12.89 -3.03
C SER A 592 25.99 -13.31 -1.66
N THR A 593 26.68 -12.41 -0.96
CA THR A 593 27.18 -12.68 0.40
C THR A 593 26.16 -12.32 1.47
N ARG A 594 24.99 -11.79 1.11
CA ARG A 594 23.86 -11.45 1.99
C ARG A 594 22.54 -11.60 1.24
N SER A 595 21.49 -12.03 1.94
CA SER A 595 20.18 -12.19 1.33
C SER A 595 19.52 -10.86 1.02
N VAL A 596 19.76 -9.83 1.84
CA VAL A 596 19.28 -8.47 1.56
C VAL A 596 19.89 -7.86 0.29
N GLY A 597 21.08 -8.32 -0.10
CA GLY A 597 21.78 -7.86 -1.31
C GLY A 597 21.52 -8.74 -2.54
N MET A 598 20.63 -9.74 -2.46
CA MET A 598 20.36 -10.65 -3.57
C MET A 598 19.69 -9.91 -4.74
N PRO A 599 20.30 -9.91 -5.94
CA PRO A 599 19.78 -9.16 -7.06
C PRO A 599 18.37 -9.56 -7.50
N GLY A 600 18.07 -10.86 -7.46
CA GLY A 600 16.88 -11.42 -8.08
C GLY A 600 16.20 -12.53 -7.28
N VAL A 601 15.16 -13.06 -7.93
CA VAL A 601 14.48 -14.31 -7.57
C VAL A 601 14.41 -15.20 -8.80
N GLU A 602 14.79 -16.47 -8.65
CA GLU A 602 14.51 -17.49 -9.66
C GLU A 602 12.98 -17.72 -9.70
N SER A 603 12.37 -17.52 -10.87
CA SER A 603 10.92 -17.62 -10.99
C SER A 603 10.38 -19.03 -10.74
N VAL A 604 9.22 -19.09 -10.06
CA VAL A 604 8.12 -20.08 -9.98
C VAL A 604 8.37 -21.57 -10.32
N HIS A 605 9.18 -21.92 -11.30
CA HIS A 605 9.74 -23.27 -11.45
C HIS A 605 11.05 -23.38 -10.68
N LEU A 606 10.89 -23.58 -9.37
CA LEU A 606 11.83 -24.20 -8.44
C LEU A 606 13.12 -24.70 -9.10
N SER A 607 14.27 -24.22 -8.64
CA SER A 607 15.40 -25.16 -8.47
C SER A 607 14.80 -26.43 -7.88
N ARG A 608 14.93 -27.57 -8.58
CA ARG A 608 14.33 -28.85 -8.14
C ARG A 608 14.74 -29.20 -6.71
N ASN A 609 15.86 -28.65 -6.24
CA ASN A 609 16.34 -28.70 -4.87
C ASN A 609 16.72 -27.28 -4.40
N PRO A 610 15.79 -26.45 -3.92
CA PRO A 610 16.16 -25.15 -3.35
C PRO A 610 17.04 -25.41 -2.11
N GLY A 611 18.18 -24.71 -2.01
CA GLY A 611 19.03 -24.77 -0.83
C GLY A 611 18.26 -24.34 0.43
N TYR A 612 18.76 -24.72 1.62
CA TYR A 612 18.12 -24.46 2.91
C TYR A 612 17.65 -23.00 3.08
N SER A 613 18.56 -22.05 2.86
CA SER A 613 18.24 -20.61 2.96
C SER A 613 17.18 -20.16 1.93
N GLY A 614 17.12 -20.78 0.74
CA GLY A 614 16.08 -20.49 -0.24
C GLY A 614 14.69 -20.97 0.20
N ARG A 615 14.61 -22.13 0.87
CA ARG A 615 13.37 -22.61 1.50
C ARG A 615 12.93 -21.68 2.63
N PHE A 616 13.86 -21.26 3.48
CA PHE A 616 13.62 -20.31 4.55
C PHE A 616 13.05 -18.99 4.00
N LEU A 617 13.72 -18.38 3.02
CA LEU A 617 13.29 -17.11 2.44
C LEU A 617 11.85 -17.18 1.91
N LYS A 618 11.50 -18.24 1.19
CA LYS A 618 10.14 -18.45 0.69
C LYS A 618 9.13 -18.63 1.83
N LEU A 619 9.45 -19.46 2.82
CA LEU A 619 8.56 -19.75 3.95
C LEU A 619 8.29 -18.50 4.82
N PHE A 620 9.28 -17.61 4.92
CA PHE A 620 9.20 -16.36 5.67
C PHE A 620 8.73 -15.15 4.82
N GLY A 621 8.23 -15.41 3.60
CA GLY A 621 7.47 -14.44 2.81
C GLY A 621 8.30 -13.52 1.91
N LYS A 622 9.51 -13.93 1.49
CA LYS A 622 10.23 -13.27 0.39
C LYS A 622 9.34 -13.27 -0.87
N PRO A 623 9.06 -12.10 -1.48
CA PRO A 623 8.18 -12.02 -2.65
C PRO A 623 8.81 -12.68 -3.88
N ALA A 624 7.96 -13.13 -4.80
CA ALA A 624 8.39 -13.63 -6.11
C ALA A 624 8.57 -12.49 -7.13
N ARG A 625 8.28 -11.24 -6.73
CA ARG A 625 8.38 -10.00 -7.50
C ARG A 625 7.52 -10.04 -8.76
N LEU A 626 6.32 -10.61 -8.64
CA LEU A 626 5.37 -10.78 -9.74
C LEU A 626 4.40 -9.59 -9.86
N THR A 627 4.32 -8.76 -8.83
CA THR A 627 3.46 -7.59 -8.76
C THR A 627 4.28 -6.36 -8.37
N SER A 628 3.81 -5.17 -8.77
CA SER A 628 4.42 -3.89 -8.40
C SER A 628 3.76 -3.29 -7.16
N SER A 629 3.68 -4.08 -6.09
CA SER A 629 3.03 -3.68 -4.83
C SER A 629 3.84 -4.11 -3.62
N ASP A 630 3.90 -3.23 -2.62
CA ASP A 630 4.49 -3.51 -1.31
C ASP A 630 3.80 -4.69 -0.60
N ALA A 631 2.55 -5.00 -0.95
CA ALA A 631 1.75 -6.06 -0.33
C ALA A 631 2.09 -7.49 -0.81
N GLU A 632 2.96 -7.68 -1.82
CA GLU A 632 3.38 -9.03 -2.22
C GLU A 632 4.25 -9.70 -1.15
N ARG A 633 5.02 -8.89 -0.41
CA ARG A 633 5.80 -9.36 0.73
C ARG A 633 4.87 -9.72 1.87
N ASN A 634 5.01 -10.95 2.37
CA ASN A 634 4.15 -11.45 3.44
C ASN A 634 4.92 -11.55 4.76
N ASP A 635 4.59 -10.66 5.71
CA ASP A 635 5.16 -10.67 7.06
C ASP A 635 4.33 -11.45 8.09
N GLU A 636 3.22 -12.08 7.68
CA GLU A 636 2.38 -12.92 8.53
C GLU A 636 3.15 -14.10 9.14
N THR A 637 2.69 -14.49 10.33
CA THR A 637 3.25 -15.59 11.10
C THR A 637 2.46 -16.88 10.86
N THR A 638 3.14 -17.98 10.53
CA THR A 638 2.50 -19.28 10.26
C THR A 638 3.06 -20.39 11.13
N LEU A 639 2.28 -21.46 11.34
CA LEU A 639 2.75 -22.63 12.09
C LEU A 639 3.98 -23.30 11.41
N ALA A 640 4.03 -23.28 10.07
CA ALA A 640 5.18 -23.82 9.33
C ALA A 640 6.48 -23.05 9.62
N GLN A 641 6.41 -21.72 9.78
CA GLN A 641 7.57 -20.93 10.22
C GLN A 641 8.03 -21.32 11.64
N VAL A 642 7.09 -21.61 12.55
CA VAL A 642 7.43 -22.08 13.90
C VAL A 642 8.18 -23.41 13.84
N PHE A 643 7.73 -24.37 13.03
CA PHE A 643 8.44 -25.65 12.86
C PHE A 643 9.82 -25.48 12.23
N GLU A 644 9.98 -24.57 11.27
CA GLU A 644 11.29 -24.28 10.69
C GLU A 644 12.26 -23.69 11.72
N LEU A 645 11.79 -22.82 12.63
CA LEU A 645 12.65 -22.22 13.66
C LEU A 645 13.00 -23.20 14.79
N THR A 646 12.07 -24.09 15.16
CA THR A 646 12.28 -25.01 16.29
C THR A 646 13.05 -26.25 15.91
N GLY A 647 12.82 -26.80 14.71
CA GLY A 647 13.43 -28.07 14.28
C GLY A 647 13.91 -28.08 12.83
N GLY A 648 13.78 -26.99 12.09
CA GLY A 648 14.18 -26.90 10.69
C GLY A 648 15.69 -27.02 10.49
N GLU A 649 16.08 -27.46 9.29
CA GLU A 649 17.47 -27.74 8.95
C GLU A 649 18.29 -26.45 8.82
N THR A 650 17.66 -25.31 8.49
CA THR A 650 18.35 -24.04 8.21
C THR A 650 19.14 -23.53 9.42
N LEU A 651 18.49 -23.36 10.57
CA LEU A 651 19.14 -22.88 11.79
C LEU A 651 20.02 -23.96 12.43
N ASN A 652 19.56 -25.20 12.46
CA ASN A 652 20.30 -26.33 13.04
C ASN A 652 21.66 -26.53 12.37
N ARG A 653 21.76 -26.33 11.06
CA ARG A 653 23.04 -26.40 10.34
C ARG A 653 24.01 -25.29 10.77
N LEU A 654 23.53 -24.06 10.97
CA LEU A 654 24.37 -22.95 11.45
C LEU A 654 24.87 -23.19 12.87
N LEU A 655 24.00 -23.73 13.72
CA LEU A 655 24.33 -24.05 15.11
C LEU A 655 25.38 -25.16 15.20
N ARG A 656 25.27 -26.21 14.38
CA ARG A 656 26.16 -27.40 14.43
C ARG A 656 27.49 -27.25 13.70
N GLN A 657 27.76 -26.11 13.07
CA GLN A 657 29.05 -25.87 12.42
C GLN A 657 30.19 -25.74 13.44
N ASP A 658 31.24 -26.56 13.27
CA ASP A 658 32.39 -26.61 14.18
C ASP A 658 33.12 -25.28 14.34
N ASN A 659 33.25 -24.50 13.26
CA ASN A 659 34.00 -23.24 13.26
C ASN A 659 33.12 -21.97 13.33
N ASN A 660 31.87 -22.12 13.77
CA ASN A 660 31.00 -20.98 14.06
C ASN A 660 31.48 -20.22 15.32
N ARG A 661 30.77 -19.16 15.71
CA ARG A 661 31.11 -18.32 16.87
C ARG A 661 31.30 -19.14 18.14
N ILE A 662 30.42 -20.09 18.43
CA ILE A 662 30.51 -20.95 19.61
C ILE A 662 31.82 -21.75 19.57
N GLY A 663 32.15 -22.33 18.42
CA GLY A 663 33.29 -23.24 18.29
C GLY A 663 34.62 -22.51 18.37
N ARG A 664 34.68 -21.31 17.77
CA ARG A 664 35.83 -20.40 17.90
C ARG A 664 36.05 -19.98 19.35
N GLN A 665 34.99 -19.59 20.05
CA GLN A 665 35.07 -19.19 21.45
C GLN A 665 35.53 -20.33 22.38
N ILE A 666 35.05 -21.56 22.16
CA ILE A 666 35.52 -22.75 22.88
C ILE A 666 37.02 -22.98 22.60
N LYS A 667 37.43 -22.90 21.32
CA LYS A 667 38.82 -23.11 20.89
C LYS A 667 39.77 -22.03 21.44
N GLU A 668 39.30 -20.81 21.59
CA GLU A 668 40.01 -19.69 22.22
C GLU A 668 40.14 -19.84 23.75
N GLY A 669 39.47 -20.83 24.35
CA GLY A 669 39.57 -21.13 25.79
C GLY A 669 38.65 -20.28 26.67
N ASN A 670 37.66 -19.59 26.10
CA ASN A 670 36.76 -18.72 26.87
C ASN A 670 35.83 -19.54 27.78
N GLY A 671 35.55 -18.99 28.97
CA GLY A 671 34.65 -19.58 29.96
C GLY A 671 33.18 -19.45 29.58
N ASP A 672 32.32 -20.23 30.23
CA ASP A 672 30.88 -20.23 29.94
C ASP A 672 30.20 -18.86 30.10
N PRO A 673 30.49 -18.07 31.16
CA PRO A 673 29.94 -16.72 31.29
C PRO A 673 30.32 -15.79 30.13
N GLU A 674 31.58 -15.85 29.68
CA GLU A 674 32.07 -15.03 28.57
C GLU A 674 31.41 -15.42 27.25
N ILE A 675 31.22 -16.72 27.00
CA ILE A 675 30.55 -17.21 25.79
C ILE A 675 29.07 -16.81 25.80
N VAL A 676 28.38 -16.95 26.94
CA VAL A 676 26.97 -16.53 27.06
C VAL A 676 26.84 -15.03 26.80
N ASP A 677 27.68 -14.18 27.40
CA ASP A 677 27.68 -12.73 27.12
C ASP A 677 27.91 -12.45 25.63
N ALA A 678 28.91 -13.09 25.02
CA ALA A 678 29.21 -12.94 23.60
C ALA A 678 28.05 -13.35 22.67
N LEU A 679 27.30 -14.40 23.02
CA LEU A 679 26.12 -14.85 22.27
C LEU A 679 24.96 -13.87 22.40
N TYR A 680 24.71 -13.33 23.59
CA TYR A 680 23.67 -12.33 23.81
C TYR A 680 23.94 -11.04 23.02
N TRP A 681 25.18 -10.53 23.02
CA TRP A 681 25.54 -9.37 22.21
C TRP A 681 25.47 -9.65 20.70
N ALA A 682 25.82 -10.85 20.27
CA ALA A 682 25.77 -11.23 18.85
C ALA A 682 24.36 -11.46 18.32
N ILE A 683 23.46 -12.06 19.12
CA ILE A 683 22.13 -12.46 18.69
C ILE A 683 21.10 -11.37 19.01
N LEU A 684 21.14 -10.82 20.23
CA LEU A 684 20.14 -9.89 20.75
C LEU A 684 20.63 -8.45 20.91
N THR A 685 21.93 -8.18 20.72
CA THR A 685 22.51 -6.82 20.80
C THR A 685 22.40 -6.20 22.21
N ARG A 686 22.44 -7.03 23.25
CA ARG A 686 22.46 -6.60 24.66
C ARG A 686 23.17 -7.64 25.51
N ALA A 687 23.47 -7.31 26.75
CA ALA A 687 23.89 -8.28 27.76
C ALA A 687 22.70 -9.16 28.23
N PRO A 688 22.95 -10.37 28.75
CA PRO A 688 21.93 -11.14 29.45
C PRO A 688 21.53 -10.42 30.74
N SER A 689 20.24 -10.46 31.08
CA SER A 689 19.79 -10.09 32.42
C SER A 689 20.34 -11.07 33.47
N ALA A 690 20.33 -10.68 34.75
CA ALA A 690 20.81 -11.55 35.83
C ALA A 690 20.08 -12.92 35.84
N ASN A 691 18.75 -12.91 35.67
CA ASN A 691 17.94 -14.14 35.63
C ASN A 691 18.27 -15.01 34.41
N GLU A 692 18.42 -14.40 33.23
CA GLU A 692 18.83 -15.09 32.01
C GLU A 692 20.22 -15.71 32.18
N SER A 693 21.19 -14.95 32.69
CA SER A 693 22.56 -15.42 32.93
C SER A 693 22.58 -16.60 33.90
N THR A 694 21.92 -16.49 35.06
CA THR A 694 21.81 -17.59 36.02
C THR A 694 21.16 -18.84 35.40
N ALA A 695 20.10 -18.68 34.61
CA ALA A 695 19.42 -19.79 33.96
C ALA A 695 20.32 -20.50 32.93
N MET A 696 21.01 -19.74 32.07
CA MET A 696 21.90 -20.30 31.05
C MET A 696 23.11 -21.00 31.69
N LEU A 697 23.73 -20.39 32.70
CA LEU A 697 24.88 -20.99 33.40
C LEU A 697 24.49 -22.26 34.16
N LYS A 698 23.29 -22.28 34.76
CA LYS A 698 22.75 -23.50 35.38
C LYS A 698 22.57 -24.62 34.35
N HIS A 699 22.01 -24.31 33.18
CA HIS A 699 21.85 -25.27 32.09
C HIS A 699 23.20 -25.83 31.63
N LEU A 700 24.20 -24.97 31.41
CA LEU A 700 25.55 -25.38 31.02
C LEU A 700 26.22 -26.27 32.07
N SER A 701 26.13 -25.91 33.35
CA SER A 701 26.73 -26.68 34.45
C SER A 701 26.14 -28.08 34.63
N ALA A 702 24.89 -28.29 34.19
CA ALA A 702 24.19 -29.56 34.30
C ALA A 702 24.38 -30.47 33.06
N ALA A 703 24.96 -29.94 31.98
CA ALA A 703 25.09 -30.66 30.73
C ALA A 703 26.33 -31.55 30.67
N GLY A 704 26.18 -32.76 30.13
CA GLY A 704 27.30 -33.66 29.86
C GLY A 704 28.09 -33.30 28.58
N ASP A 705 27.48 -32.54 27.67
CA ASP A 705 28.12 -32.00 26.47
C ASP A 705 28.07 -30.47 26.50
N ARG A 706 29.23 -29.85 26.75
CA ARG A 706 29.38 -28.39 26.80
C ARG A 706 29.01 -27.74 25.47
N ARG A 707 29.36 -28.37 24.34
CA ARG A 707 29.10 -27.79 23.02
C ARG A 707 27.60 -27.80 22.72
N GLY A 708 26.94 -28.94 22.89
CA GLY A 708 25.49 -29.07 22.70
C GLY A 708 24.71 -28.09 23.58
N ALA A 709 25.07 -27.92 24.85
CA ALA A 709 24.40 -26.96 25.72
C ALA A 709 24.59 -25.49 25.29
N LEU A 710 25.75 -25.12 24.73
CA LEU A 710 25.94 -23.79 24.13
C LEU A 710 25.14 -23.61 22.83
N GLU A 711 24.95 -24.69 22.05
CA GLU A 711 24.04 -24.69 20.89
C GLU A 711 22.58 -24.48 21.33
N ASP A 712 22.14 -25.12 22.42
CA ASP A 712 20.81 -24.93 22.99
C ASP A 712 20.58 -23.48 23.45
N VAL A 713 21.58 -22.85 24.10
CA VAL A 713 21.53 -21.43 24.46
C VAL A 713 21.35 -20.57 23.21
N ALA A 714 22.20 -20.75 22.20
CA ALA A 714 22.11 -19.96 20.96
C ALA A 714 20.80 -20.21 20.20
N TRP A 715 20.30 -21.45 20.17
CA TRP A 715 19.01 -21.80 19.59
C TRP A 715 17.86 -21.07 20.29
N GLY A 716 17.88 -21.02 21.63
CA GLY A 716 16.87 -20.30 22.42
C GLY A 716 16.87 -18.81 22.13
N LEU A 717 18.05 -18.21 21.94
CA LEU A 717 18.19 -16.80 21.58
C LEU A 717 17.71 -16.50 20.15
N LEU A 718 18.02 -17.36 19.17
CA LEU A 718 17.55 -17.22 17.79
C LEU A 718 16.03 -17.42 17.66
N ASN A 719 15.42 -18.16 18.59
CA ASN A 719 13.97 -18.34 18.69
C ASN A 719 13.28 -17.29 19.59
N ALA A 720 14.05 -16.39 20.20
CA ALA A 720 13.47 -15.36 21.06
C ALA A 720 12.62 -14.38 20.24
N LYS A 721 11.50 -13.92 20.83
CA LYS A 721 10.68 -12.85 20.25
C LYS A 721 11.50 -11.60 19.92
N GLU A 722 12.54 -11.32 20.70
CA GLU A 722 13.47 -10.20 20.49
C GLU A 722 14.34 -10.33 19.24
N PHE A 723 14.61 -11.57 18.82
CA PHE A 723 15.38 -11.83 17.62
C PHE A 723 14.53 -11.59 16.37
N ILE A 724 13.31 -12.16 16.38
CA ILE A 724 12.41 -12.22 15.23
C ILE A 724 11.60 -10.92 15.04
N LEU A 725 11.22 -10.28 16.14
CA LEU A 725 10.35 -9.11 16.12
C LEU A 725 11.16 -7.82 16.31
N ARG A 726 10.81 -6.84 15.50
CA ARG A 726 11.11 -5.44 15.74
C ARG A 726 10.42 -4.98 17.02
N ARG A 727 11.20 -4.43 17.95
CA ARG A 727 10.74 -3.88 19.24
C ARG A 727 10.99 -2.40 19.30
#